data_AF-A0A7X9IYE1-F1
#
_entry.id   AF-A0A7X9IYE1-F1
#
_cell.length_a   1.000
_cell.length_b   1.000
_cell.length_c   1.000
_cell.angle_alpha   90.00
_cell.angle_beta   90.00
_cell.angle_gamma   90.00
#
_symmetry.space_group_name_H-M   'P 1'
#
loop_
_entity.id
_entity.type
_entity.pdbx_description
1 polymer ?
#
loop_
_entity_poly.entity_id
_entity_poly.type
_entity_poly.pdbx_seq_one_letter_code
_entity_poly.pdbx_strand_id
1 'polypeptide(L)'
;MTTRYAGYSGRLLDVDLGARTWREFPLGDRWVELYLGGKALAARILWEELEPGIDPLSPANLLVITPGPLTGSGAPASSRFNLSTKNVLTGGVLSSNCGGTFGVHLKRAGWDGLIVRGRADRPTWLAVDEGGARFLDARHLWGLDTEETQRDLSPKVGRICIGPAGEHLVRFACVVSGHRVLGRGGTGAVMGSKLLKRITVGGGRRHPAHDPEAFRRTVRDWVATLRGHSITGRQLPRYGTAALVNGTNATNTLPTRNFRAGRFEAADEVSGETMAERHLARNDGCLSCPIRCGRVVRHGGGECKGPEFETIGMLGPNIHNADLPNIFRWNLLADALGMDTISLGSTIATAMELRERGLFPELPVSFEDHAGMDRLIEDVAWRRGVGAELADGSLRLAERRGAPELAMQSKGLEFAAYEPRGAVGHGLGYAVSNRGGCHINGGYLVFFEALGPLNIDPLTPLAKPALVVFQQNTMEAVAVAGGCVFTTYAVIPDLPAWAVNPHGWQARLVNQVLQLTRFALGGQGKMSPEAMPFHLPLLPHTKALASYTGVKMNLGLFSAVGERSYTLERMINLREGLLGETDALPPRLTDELQRPNEPRSRVPLAEMLPVYYQVRDWDAAGVPTRRLLDKLDLGDLAEVADEVRGRPEKFRARRRALREREAEVLGAALASAREWAERAARERDRWREEALRACAAEWAARVRRASFAIDPDRCRRCGLCAGECPVGAIAWRRTERATIDPAKCIRCGRCAAVCPPHFDAVRFVPVPADEDRSRVAFRVLPDKCEKCGLCFRKCPVPGAISWRKGELAVIHDDACVACGRCRDVCPPKFGAIERFVRPAGDA
;
A
#
# COMPACT_ATOMS: atom_id res chain seq x y z
N MET A 1 -22.94 9.56 15.82
CA MET A 1 -23.96 8.53 15.57
C MET A 1 -23.25 7.29 15.05
N THR A 2 -23.38 6.16 15.74
CA THR A 2 -22.81 4.87 15.30
C THR A 2 -23.71 4.29 14.21
N THR A 3 -23.11 3.78 13.12
CA THR A 3 -23.84 3.08 12.06
C THR A 3 -24.59 1.84 12.59
N ARG A 4 -25.73 1.50 11.99
CA ARG A 4 -26.49 0.28 12.33
C ARG A 4 -25.83 -1.02 11.85
N TYR A 5 -24.81 -0.92 10.99
CA TYR A 5 -24.19 -2.07 10.34
C TYR A 5 -23.08 -2.68 11.19
N ALA A 6 -23.07 -4.02 11.24
CA ALA A 6 -22.00 -4.78 11.86
C ALA A 6 -20.70 -4.66 11.05
N GLY A 7 -19.57 -4.98 11.66
CA GLY A 7 -18.27 -4.87 10.99
C GLY A 7 -17.70 -3.44 10.95
N TYR A 8 -18.47 -2.40 11.30
CA TYR A 8 -18.05 -1.00 11.29
C TYR A 8 -17.90 -0.40 12.70
N SER A 9 -17.13 0.67 12.79
CA SER A 9 -17.04 1.51 14.00
C SER A 9 -17.91 2.77 13.87
N GLY A 10 -18.34 3.13 12.66
CA GLY A 10 -19.22 4.27 12.34
C GLY A 10 -18.51 5.62 12.31
N ARG A 11 -17.16 5.63 12.28
CA ARG A 11 -16.36 6.86 12.36
C ARG A 11 -15.00 6.70 11.68
N LEU A 12 -14.51 7.78 11.10
CA LEU A 12 -13.17 7.94 10.58
C LEU A 12 -12.39 8.93 11.46
N LEU A 13 -11.07 8.81 11.46
CA LEU A 13 -10.17 9.71 12.15
C LEU A 13 -9.70 10.80 11.16
N ASP A 14 -10.03 12.07 11.41
CA ASP A 14 -9.60 13.21 10.59
C ASP A 14 -8.49 13.99 11.31
N VAL A 15 -7.29 14.00 10.74
CA VAL A 15 -6.06 14.50 11.35
C VAL A 15 -5.55 15.71 10.58
N ASP A 16 -5.26 16.80 11.29
CA ASP A 16 -4.53 17.94 10.75
C ASP A 16 -3.10 17.94 11.29
N LEU A 17 -2.11 17.77 10.40
CA LEU A 17 -0.69 17.75 10.77
C LEU A 17 -0.14 19.13 11.15
N GLY A 18 -0.69 20.21 10.58
CA GLY A 18 -0.23 21.57 10.84
C GLY A 18 -0.74 22.06 12.19
N ALA A 19 -2.04 21.87 12.46
CA ALA A 19 -2.65 22.19 13.75
C ALA A 19 -2.30 21.18 14.85
N ARG A 20 -1.81 19.98 14.48
CA ARG A 20 -1.54 18.85 15.39
C ARG A 20 -2.77 18.46 16.22
N THR A 21 -3.92 18.49 15.56
CA THR A 21 -5.23 18.13 16.13
C THR A 21 -5.85 16.99 15.35
N TRP A 22 -6.82 16.31 15.95
CA TRP A 22 -7.66 15.36 15.26
C TRP A 22 -9.11 15.50 15.71
N ARG A 23 -10.04 15.07 14.85
CA ARG A 23 -11.48 15.02 15.13
C ARG A 23 -12.08 13.74 14.56
N GLU A 24 -13.28 13.41 15.03
CA GLU A 24 -14.07 12.35 14.41
C GLU A 24 -14.76 12.88 13.15
N PHE A 25 -14.65 12.14 12.06
CA PHE A 25 -15.46 12.33 10.87
C PHE A 25 -16.56 11.26 10.86
N PRO A 26 -17.85 11.62 10.94
CA PRO A 26 -18.94 10.65 11.07
C PRO A 26 -19.12 9.84 9.79
N LEU A 27 -19.32 8.52 9.92
CA LEU A 27 -19.70 7.65 8.81
C LEU A 27 -21.17 7.26 8.94
N GLY A 28 -22.03 7.97 8.21
CA GLY A 28 -23.48 7.72 8.20
C GLY A 28 -23.86 6.46 7.41
N ASP A 29 -25.01 5.87 7.76
CA ASP A 29 -25.53 4.64 7.14
C ASP A 29 -25.64 4.73 5.62
N ARG A 30 -26.07 5.89 5.08
CA ARG A 30 -26.16 6.09 3.63
C ARG A 30 -24.81 5.91 2.93
N TRP A 31 -23.73 6.40 3.52
CA TRP A 31 -22.39 6.24 2.95
C TRP A 31 -21.90 4.79 3.06
N VAL A 32 -22.25 4.09 4.15
CA VAL A 32 -22.00 2.65 4.28
C VAL A 32 -22.74 1.87 3.19
N GLU A 33 -24.02 2.15 2.94
CA GLU A 33 -24.84 1.47 1.94
C GLU A 33 -24.32 1.71 0.51
N LEU A 34 -23.96 2.94 0.18
CA LEU A 34 -23.55 3.32 -1.18
C LEU A 34 -22.09 2.97 -1.51
N TYR A 35 -21.19 3.17 -0.55
CA TYR A 35 -19.75 3.12 -0.78
C TYR A 35 -19.05 1.97 -0.07
N LEU A 36 -19.69 1.34 0.93
CA LEU A 36 -19.16 0.29 1.81
C LEU A 36 -17.90 0.73 2.60
N GLY A 37 -16.80 1.01 1.92
CA GLY A 37 -15.53 1.41 2.50
C GLY A 37 -14.48 1.53 1.40
N GLY A 38 -13.22 1.22 1.74
CA GLY A 38 -12.14 1.14 0.77
C GLY A 38 -12.07 2.36 -0.15
N LYS A 39 -11.75 2.12 -1.42
CA LYS A 39 -11.51 3.21 -2.37
C LYS A 39 -12.75 4.02 -2.78
N ALA A 40 -13.95 3.45 -2.76
CA ALA A 40 -15.18 4.17 -3.08
C ALA A 40 -15.49 5.23 -2.02
N LEU A 41 -15.39 4.87 -0.73
CA LEU A 41 -15.53 5.82 0.38
C LEU A 41 -14.45 6.90 0.31
N ALA A 42 -13.21 6.52 -0.02
CA ALA A 42 -12.13 7.49 -0.15
C ALA A 42 -12.35 8.46 -1.32
N ALA A 43 -12.84 7.98 -2.47
CA ALA A 43 -13.19 8.83 -3.60
C ALA A 43 -14.32 9.81 -3.24
N ARG A 44 -15.32 9.37 -2.46
CA ARG A 44 -16.37 10.29 -1.98
C ARG A 44 -15.81 11.38 -1.07
N ILE A 45 -14.93 11.01 -0.14
CA ILE A 45 -14.25 11.99 0.74
C ILE A 45 -13.43 12.97 -0.10
N LEU A 46 -12.66 12.51 -1.09
CA LEU A 46 -11.88 13.38 -1.96
C LEU A 46 -12.77 14.31 -2.79
N TRP A 47 -13.96 13.86 -3.22
CA TRP A 47 -14.90 14.72 -3.91
C TRP A 47 -15.35 15.90 -3.04
N GLU A 48 -15.75 15.61 -1.79
CA GLU A 48 -16.27 16.60 -0.83
C GLU A 48 -15.19 17.55 -0.30
N GLU A 49 -14.02 17.01 0.04
CA GLU A 49 -13.05 17.68 0.91
C GLU A 49 -11.83 18.23 0.16
N LEU A 50 -11.61 17.78 -1.08
CA LEU A 50 -10.45 18.21 -1.87
C LEU A 50 -10.84 19.32 -2.84
N GLU A 51 -10.24 20.50 -2.65
CA GLU A 51 -10.39 21.61 -3.58
C GLU A 51 -9.88 21.26 -4.99
N PRO A 52 -10.62 21.60 -6.05
CA PRO A 52 -10.18 21.37 -7.43
C PRO A 52 -8.93 22.17 -7.79
N GLY A 53 -8.03 21.58 -8.57
CA GLY A 53 -6.88 22.29 -9.16
C GLY A 53 -5.68 22.48 -8.23
N ILE A 54 -5.72 22.00 -6.99
CA ILE A 54 -4.56 22.06 -6.08
C ILE A 54 -3.39 21.19 -6.60
N ASP A 55 -2.15 21.54 -6.24
CA ASP A 55 -1.01 20.68 -6.55
C ASP A 55 -0.97 19.41 -5.66
N PRO A 56 -0.67 18.21 -6.19
CA PRO A 56 -0.59 16.98 -5.40
C PRO A 56 0.41 17.00 -4.24
N LEU A 57 1.47 17.82 -4.30
CA LEU A 57 2.48 17.95 -3.25
C LEU A 57 2.22 19.15 -2.33
N SER A 58 1.09 19.86 -2.52
CA SER A 58 0.70 20.95 -1.64
C SER A 58 0.17 20.43 -0.28
N PRO A 59 0.26 21.24 0.80
CA PRO A 59 -0.36 20.90 2.09
C PRO A 59 -1.88 20.66 2.01
N ALA A 60 -2.56 21.25 1.02
CA ALA A 60 -3.99 21.10 0.81
C ALA A 60 -4.41 19.71 0.31
N ASN A 61 -3.49 18.94 -0.29
CA ASN A 61 -3.81 17.59 -0.74
C ASN A 61 -4.12 16.66 0.46
N LEU A 62 -4.98 15.67 0.27
CA LEU A 62 -5.41 14.75 1.31
C LEU A 62 -4.75 13.38 1.13
N LEU A 63 -4.44 12.70 2.23
CA LEU A 63 -4.22 11.25 2.24
C LEU A 63 -5.40 10.60 2.95
N VAL A 64 -6.16 9.77 2.22
CA VAL A 64 -7.33 9.07 2.74
C VAL A 64 -7.06 7.57 2.75
N ILE A 65 -6.89 7.00 3.94
CA ILE A 65 -6.58 5.60 4.15
C ILE A 65 -7.81 4.86 4.65
N THR A 66 -8.32 3.92 3.85
CA THR A 66 -9.59 3.23 4.12
C THR A 66 -9.44 1.72 3.91
N PRO A 67 -9.62 0.90 4.96
CA PRO A 67 -9.90 -0.53 4.81
C PRO A 67 -11.30 -0.76 4.20
N GLY A 68 -11.50 -1.92 3.59
CA GLY A 68 -12.85 -2.38 3.24
C GLY A 68 -13.55 -3.05 4.43
N PRO A 69 -14.88 -3.25 4.39
CA PRO A 69 -15.63 -3.88 5.48
C PRO A 69 -15.16 -5.28 5.87
N LEU A 70 -14.70 -6.10 4.91
CA LEU A 70 -14.20 -7.44 5.22
C LEU A 70 -12.79 -7.44 5.83
N THR A 71 -12.18 -6.26 5.99
CA THR A 71 -10.82 -6.14 6.53
C THR A 71 -10.77 -6.58 7.97
N GLY A 72 -10.08 -7.70 8.23
CA GLY A 72 -9.97 -8.25 9.59
C GLY A 72 -11.17 -9.08 10.05
N SER A 73 -12.14 -9.37 9.16
CA SER A 73 -13.30 -10.22 9.45
C SER A 73 -12.96 -11.71 9.55
N GLY A 74 -11.86 -12.13 8.93
CA GLY A 74 -11.49 -13.54 8.76
C GLY A 74 -11.91 -14.14 7.42
N ALA A 75 -12.55 -13.35 6.54
CA ALA A 75 -12.78 -13.79 5.17
C ALA A 75 -11.45 -14.06 4.42
N PRO A 76 -11.46 -14.93 3.39
CA PRO A 76 -10.25 -15.26 2.64
C PRO A 76 -9.64 -14.03 1.98
N ALA A 77 -8.33 -13.82 2.21
CA ALA A 77 -7.56 -12.75 1.59
C ALA A 77 -8.16 -11.33 1.76
N SER A 78 -8.82 -11.08 2.89
CA SER A 78 -9.49 -9.82 3.22
C SER A 78 -8.71 -9.00 4.25
N SER A 79 -7.44 -8.72 3.94
CA SER A 79 -6.57 -7.84 4.75
C SER A 79 -6.16 -6.59 3.97
N ARG A 80 -6.93 -6.22 2.94
CA ARG A 80 -6.61 -5.10 2.05
C ARG A 80 -7.10 -3.78 2.60
N PHE A 81 -6.31 -2.74 2.36
CA PHE A 81 -6.69 -1.35 2.58
C PHE A 81 -6.16 -0.50 1.42
N ASN A 82 -6.76 0.67 1.26
CA ASN A 82 -6.41 1.61 0.21
C ASN A 82 -5.84 2.89 0.83
N LEU A 83 -4.86 3.50 0.16
CA LEU A 83 -4.48 4.89 0.37
C LEU A 83 -4.84 5.64 -0.92
N SER A 84 -5.71 6.63 -0.79
CA SER A 84 -6.20 7.43 -1.91
C SER A 84 -5.87 8.91 -1.71
N THR A 85 -5.56 9.60 -2.81
CA THR A 85 -5.07 10.98 -2.82
C THR A 85 -5.14 11.54 -4.25
N LYS A 86 -4.73 12.80 -4.46
CA LYS A 86 -4.43 13.32 -5.79
C LYS A 86 -3.12 12.71 -6.31
N ASN A 87 -3.15 12.18 -7.53
CA ASN A 87 -2.06 11.47 -8.18
C ASN A 87 -0.92 12.44 -8.56
N VAL A 88 0.31 12.16 -8.14
CA VAL A 88 1.48 13.05 -8.38
C VAL A 88 1.95 13.03 -9.83
N LEU A 89 1.69 11.92 -10.54
CA LEU A 89 2.09 11.77 -11.94
C LEU A 89 1.05 12.35 -12.88
N THR A 90 -0.24 12.07 -12.61
CA THR A 90 -1.34 12.40 -13.53
C THR A 90 -2.11 13.67 -13.19
N GLY A 91 -2.05 14.14 -11.94
CA GLY A 91 -2.88 15.23 -11.44
C GLY A 91 -4.35 14.85 -11.21
N GLY A 92 -4.74 13.59 -11.43
CA GLY A 92 -6.09 13.08 -11.21
C GLY A 92 -6.27 12.38 -9.88
N VAL A 93 -7.25 11.47 -9.80
CA VAL A 93 -7.47 10.61 -8.64
C VAL A 93 -6.46 9.45 -8.61
N LEU A 94 -6.06 9.07 -7.40
CA LEU A 94 -5.28 7.87 -7.14
C LEU A 94 -5.92 7.08 -6.02
N SER A 95 -6.00 5.76 -6.19
CA SER A 95 -6.13 4.82 -5.09
C SER A 95 -5.10 3.71 -5.25
N SER A 96 -4.24 3.53 -4.25
CA SER A 96 -3.24 2.47 -4.18
C SER A 96 -3.70 1.44 -3.15
N ASN A 97 -3.57 0.14 -3.45
CA ASN A 97 -4.06 -0.95 -2.60
C ASN A 97 -2.90 -1.74 -2.02
N CYS A 98 -2.99 -2.07 -0.74
CA CYS A 98 -1.97 -2.85 -0.04
C CYS A 98 -2.62 -3.91 0.85
N GLY A 99 -1.93 -5.05 0.99
CA GLY A 99 -2.25 -6.04 2.02
C GLY A 99 -1.47 -5.79 3.31
N GLY A 100 -1.41 -6.79 4.18
CA GLY A 100 -0.67 -6.71 5.44
C GLY A 100 -1.58 -6.43 6.63
N THR A 101 -1.02 -5.83 7.67
CA THR A 101 -1.72 -5.72 8.97
C THR A 101 -2.24 -4.32 9.28
N PHE A 102 -1.80 -3.27 8.56
CA PHE A 102 -2.17 -1.88 8.85
C PHE A 102 -3.69 -1.67 8.87
N GLY A 103 -4.41 -2.00 7.79
CA GLY A 103 -5.86 -1.82 7.72
C GLY A 103 -6.62 -2.59 8.79
N VAL A 104 -6.14 -3.79 9.15
CA VAL A 104 -6.72 -4.59 10.25
C VAL A 104 -6.54 -3.88 11.58
N HIS A 105 -5.34 -3.36 11.87
CA HIS A 105 -5.09 -2.63 13.11
C HIS A 105 -5.87 -1.31 13.18
N LEU A 106 -6.09 -0.63 12.05
CA LEU A 106 -6.94 0.56 11.99
C LEU A 106 -8.39 0.25 12.39
N LYS A 107 -8.97 -0.81 11.81
CA LYS A 107 -10.29 -1.31 12.23
C LYS A 107 -10.30 -1.64 13.71
N ARG A 108 -9.31 -2.39 14.21
CA ARG A 108 -9.20 -2.77 15.63
C ARG A 108 -8.98 -1.59 16.58
N ALA A 109 -8.50 -0.46 16.08
CA ALA A 109 -8.43 0.79 16.85
C ALA A 109 -9.79 1.51 16.90
N GLY A 110 -10.82 0.99 16.24
CA GLY A 110 -12.16 1.59 16.24
C GLY A 110 -12.33 2.71 15.20
N TRP A 111 -11.56 2.66 14.12
CA TRP A 111 -11.60 3.62 13.01
C TRP A 111 -11.85 2.88 11.68
N ASP A 112 -12.83 3.33 10.91
CA ASP A 112 -13.14 2.79 9.58
C ASP A 112 -12.29 3.43 8.47
N GLY A 113 -11.57 4.50 8.80
CA GLY A 113 -10.61 5.15 7.92
C GLY A 113 -9.84 6.25 8.63
N LEU A 114 -8.82 6.78 7.97
CA LEU A 114 -7.94 7.85 8.43
C LEU A 114 -7.79 8.89 7.30
N ILE A 115 -8.12 10.15 7.58
CA ILE A 115 -7.92 11.30 6.69
C ILE A 115 -6.77 12.11 7.27
N VAL A 116 -5.77 12.44 6.45
CA VAL A 116 -4.61 13.26 6.86
C VAL A 116 -4.54 14.51 6.00
N ARG A 117 -4.50 15.66 6.68
CA ARG A 117 -4.50 17.01 6.10
C ARG A 117 -3.27 17.81 6.52
N GLY A 118 -3.07 18.92 5.82
CA GLY A 118 -2.04 19.88 6.15
C GLY A 118 -0.64 19.31 5.97
N ARG A 119 0.32 19.94 6.63
CA ARG A 119 1.74 19.60 6.61
C ARG A 119 2.31 19.87 7.99
N ALA A 120 3.14 18.96 8.51
CA ALA A 120 3.82 19.19 9.77
C ALA A 120 4.94 20.23 9.61
N ASP A 121 5.34 20.84 10.73
CA ASP A 121 6.49 21.76 10.82
C ASP A 121 7.85 21.05 10.80
N ARG A 122 7.86 19.75 11.10
CA ARG A 122 9.05 18.88 11.12
C ARG A 122 8.68 17.42 10.80
N PRO A 123 9.66 16.57 10.45
CA PRO A 123 9.48 15.13 10.34
C PRO A 123 8.69 14.57 11.52
N THR A 124 7.52 14.02 11.21
CA THR A 124 6.52 13.58 12.18
C THR A 124 6.21 12.10 12.04
N TRP A 125 5.97 11.44 13.17
CA TRP A 125 5.42 10.10 13.28
C TRP A 125 4.03 10.19 13.90
N LEU A 126 3.02 9.78 13.14
CA LEU A 126 1.64 9.73 13.62
C LEU A 126 1.36 8.37 14.29
N ALA A 127 1.08 8.38 15.59
CA ALA A 127 0.68 7.19 16.33
C ALA A 127 -0.83 7.23 16.60
N VAL A 128 -1.56 6.23 16.11
CA VAL A 128 -3.02 6.12 16.24
C VAL A 128 -3.37 4.96 17.16
N ASP A 129 -4.33 5.17 18.03
CA ASP A 129 -4.94 4.13 18.87
C ASP A 129 -6.44 4.39 19.07
N GLU A 130 -7.07 3.68 20.01
CA GLU A 130 -8.50 3.82 20.29
C GLU A 130 -8.89 5.21 20.82
N GLY A 131 -7.92 5.94 21.38
CA GLY A 131 -8.09 7.29 21.91
C GLY A 131 -7.81 8.40 20.88
N GLY A 132 -7.46 8.07 19.63
CA GLY A 132 -7.23 9.05 18.56
C GLY A 132 -5.80 9.07 18.05
N ALA A 133 -5.28 10.27 17.73
CA ALA A 133 -3.95 10.47 17.14
C ALA A 133 -2.99 11.22 18.07
N ARG A 134 -1.72 10.79 18.06
CA ARG A 134 -0.58 11.46 18.70
C ARG A 134 0.50 11.80 17.67
N PHE A 135 1.08 12.99 17.78
CA PHE A 135 2.04 13.55 16.84
C PHE A 135 3.44 13.50 17.46
N LEU A 136 4.20 12.46 17.15
CA LEU A 136 5.51 12.18 17.71
C LEU A 136 6.63 12.71 16.81
N ASP A 137 7.77 13.01 17.41
CA ASP A 137 8.97 13.43 16.68
C ASP A 137 9.55 12.28 15.85
N ALA A 138 9.80 12.53 14.56
CA ALA A 138 10.43 11.56 13.67
C ALA A 138 11.70 12.10 13.00
N ARG A 139 12.31 13.17 13.55
CA ARG A 139 13.56 13.74 12.98
C ARG A 139 14.68 12.71 12.96
N HIS A 140 14.77 11.87 14.00
CA HIS A 140 15.71 10.75 14.09
C HIS A 140 15.47 9.61 13.09
N LEU A 141 14.30 9.57 12.44
CA LEU A 141 13.97 8.58 11.41
C LEU A 141 14.21 9.10 9.99
N TRP A 142 14.30 10.42 9.81
CA TRP A 142 14.46 11.03 8.48
C TRP A 142 15.80 10.63 7.85
N GLY A 143 15.76 10.25 6.57
CA GLY A 143 16.88 9.70 5.81
C GLY A 143 17.12 8.21 6.00
N LEU A 144 16.42 7.52 6.91
CA LEU A 144 16.49 6.07 7.04
C LEU A 144 15.64 5.39 5.98
N ASP A 145 16.06 4.18 5.57
CA ASP A 145 15.28 3.34 4.65
C ASP A 145 13.98 2.83 5.31
N THR A 146 13.13 2.18 4.52
CA THR A 146 11.82 1.70 4.99
C THR A 146 11.94 0.54 5.99
N GLU A 147 12.97 -0.30 5.93
CA GLU A 147 13.18 -1.39 6.88
C GLU A 147 13.64 -0.85 8.22
N GLU A 148 14.65 0.04 8.21
CA GLU A 148 15.17 0.73 9.38
C GLU A 148 14.10 1.56 10.08
N THR A 149 13.27 2.26 9.31
CA THR A 149 12.14 3.05 9.83
C THR A 149 11.09 2.18 10.52
N GLN A 150 11.00 0.90 10.17
CA GLN A 150 10.04 -0.05 10.75
C GLN A 150 10.66 -0.97 11.80
N ARG A 151 11.97 -0.89 12.00
CA ARG A 151 12.72 -1.64 13.01
C ARG A 151 12.19 -1.32 14.41
N ASP A 152 12.33 -2.27 15.32
CA ASP A 152 11.92 -2.17 16.73
C ASP A 152 10.42 -1.96 17.00
N LEU A 153 9.57 -1.94 15.96
CA LEU A 153 8.12 -1.91 16.12
C LEU A 153 7.54 -3.30 16.38
N SER A 154 6.85 -3.44 17.52
CA SER A 154 6.10 -4.66 17.88
C SER A 154 5.27 -5.20 16.72
N PRO A 155 5.33 -6.50 16.36
CA PRO A 155 4.55 -7.09 15.27
C PRO A 155 3.03 -6.89 15.36
N LYS A 156 2.53 -6.48 16.53
CA LYS A 156 1.11 -6.22 16.82
C LYS A 156 0.66 -4.79 16.52
N VAL A 157 1.54 -3.99 15.92
CA VAL A 157 1.26 -2.62 15.51
C VAL A 157 1.22 -2.60 13.97
N GLY A 158 0.10 -2.13 13.44
CA GLY A 158 -0.03 -1.81 12.02
C GLY A 158 0.90 -0.65 11.71
N ARG A 159 1.61 -0.71 10.57
CA ARG A 159 2.61 0.30 10.24
C ARG A 159 2.62 0.62 8.75
N ILE A 160 2.83 1.88 8.42
CA ILE A 160 3.20 2.35 7.09
C ILE A 160 4.27 3.43 7.22
N CYS A 161 5.19 3.49 6.25
CA CYS A 161 6.26 4.48 6.23
C CYS A 161 6.72 4.80 4.81
N ILE A 162 7.55 5.83 4.67
CA ILE A 162 8.27 6.17 3.45
C ILE A 162 9.77 5.98 3.65
N GLY A 163 10.48 5.68 2.56
CA GLY A 163 11.94 5.72 2.50
C GLY A 163 12.45 7.06 1.92
N PRO A 164 13.75 7.17 1.63
CA PRO A 164 14.37 8.35 1.04
C PRO A 164 13.68 8.87 -0.22
N ALA A 165 13.15 8.00 -1.08
CA ALA A 165 12.45 8.44 -2.30
C ALA A 165 11.19 9.26 -2.00
N GLY A 166 10.46 8.91 -0.94
CA GLY A 166 9.32 9.70 -0.48
C GLY A 166 9.74 11.03 0.11
N GLU A 167 10.82 11.04 0.91
CA GLU A 167 11.38 12.26 1.50
C GLU A 167 11.87 13.25 0.43
N HIS A 168 12.47 12.76 -0.65
CA HIS A 168 12.96 13.54 -1.79
C HIS A 168 11.92 13.64 -2.91
N LEU A 169 10.65 13.36 -2.64
CA LEU A 169 9.53 13.63 -3.52
C LEU A 169 9.68 13.04 -4.92
N VAL A 170 10.29 11.86 -5.05
CA VAL A 170 10.30 11.09 -6.30
C VAL A 170 8.85 10.85 -6.71
N ARG A 171 8.44 11.21 -7.92
CA ARG A 171 7.02 11.26 -8.30
C ARG A 171 6.32 9.91 -8.25
N PHE A 172 7.09 8.83 -8.31
CA PHE A 172 6.64 7.44 -8.15
C PHE A 172 7.14 6.79 -6.85
N ALA A 173 7.41 7.59 -5.80
CA ALA A 173 7.65 7.08 -4.47
C ALA A 173 6.40 6.38 -3.90
N CYS A 174 6.62 5.29 -3.17
CA CYS A 174 5.57 4.47 -2.60
C CYS A 174 5.56 4.53 -1.06
N VAL A 175 4.46 4.07 -0.46
CA VAL A 175 4.35 3.87 0.99
C VAL A 175 4.46 2.38 1.29
N VAL A 176 5.28 2.00 2.27
CA VAL A 176 5.61 0.61 2.61
C VAL A 176 4.97 0.20 3.94
N SER A 177 4.32 -0.97 3.96
CA SER A 177 3.70 -1.65 5.11
C SER A 177 4.35 -3.01 5.36
N GLY A 178 5.36 -3.06 6.23
CA GLY A 178 6.22 -4.24 6.38
C GLY A 178 6.99 -4.49 5.09
N HIS A 179 6.68 -5.60 4.41
CA HIS A 179 7.23 -5.95 3.09
C HIS A 179 6.21 -5.71 1.94
N ARG A 180 5.05 -5.12 2.24
CA ARG A 180 3.98 -4.83 1.26
C ARG A 180 4.00 -3.36 0.88
N VAL A 181 3.53 -3.03 -0.32
CA VAL A 181 3.67 -1.68 -0.89
C VAL A 181 2.34 -1.12 -1.38
N LEU A 182 2.10 0.15 -1.08
CA LEU A 182 1.16 1.03 -1.78
C LEU A 182 1.90 1.64 -2.97
N GLY A 183 2.16 0.82 -3.98
CA GLY A 183 3.20 1.08 -4.99
C GLY A 183 3.02 2.34 -5.82
N ARG A 184 1.89 2.49 -6.51
CA ARG A 184 1.81 3.36 -7.69
C ARG A 184 1.28 4.77 -7.41
N GLY A 185 1.63 5.73 -8.27
CA GLY A 185 1.02 7.06 -8.35
C GLY A 185 1.58 8.13 -7.39
N GLY A 186 2.67 7.83 -6.67
CA GLY A 186 3.37 8.83 -5.87
C GLY A 186 2.84 9.03 -4.45
N THR A 187 2.18 8.03 -3.86
CA THR A 187 1.67 8.12 -2.49
C THR A 187 2.77 8.46 -1.47
N GLY A 188 3.99 7.95 -1.68
CA GLY A 188 5.15 8.23 -0.84
C GLY A 188 5.61 9.69 -0.93
N ALA A 189 5.53 10.29 -2.12
CA ALA A 189 5.87 11.70 -2.32
C ALA A 189 4.85 12.63 -1.65
N VAL A 190 3.56 12.31 -1.73
CA VAL A 190 2.53 13.07 -0.99
C VAL A 190 2.79 12.99 0.52
N MET A 191 3.06 11.79 1.04
CA MET A 191 3.38 11.60 2.46
C MET A 191 4.67 12.35 2.87
N GLY A 192 5.71 12.36 2.03
CA GLY A 192 6.94 13.12 2.25
C GLY A 192 6.75 14.64 2.19
N SER A 193 5.91 15.15 1.27
CA SER A 193 5.60 16.58 1.14
C SER A 193 4.95 17.17 2.39
N LYS A 194 4.33 16.30 3.21
CA LYS A 194 3.69 16.64 4.48
C LYS A 194 4.62 16.50 5.69
N LEU A 195 5.89 16.14 5.47
CA LEU A 195 6.87 15.77 6.49
C LEU A 195 6.37 14.63 7.40
N LEU A 196 5.57 13.71 6.86
CA LEU A 196 5.04 12.57 7.60
C LEU A 196 5.88 11.32 7.30
N LYS A 197 6.76 10.92 8.21
CA LYS A 197 7.69 9.80 7.98
C LYS A 197 7.03 8.43 8.16
N ARG A 198 6.12 8.31 9.13
CA ARG A 198 5.53 7.03 9.55
C ARG A 198 4.15 7.21 10.17
N ILE A 199 3.27 6.24 9.94
CA ILE A 199 2.02 6.08 10.69
C ILE A 199 2.01 4.69 11.34
N THR A 200 1.69 4.63 12.63
CA THR A 200 1.50 3.36 13.35
C THR A 200 0.12 3.30 13.97
N VAL A 201 -0.49 2.11 14.00
CA VAL A 201 -1.82 1.92 14.58
C VAL A 201 -1.83 0.74 15.54
N GLY A 202 -2.31 0.99 16.77
CA GLY A 202 -2.51 -0.02 17.81
C GLY A 202 -3.99 -0.13 18.18
N GLY A 203 -4.53 -1.35 18.21
CA GLY A 203 -5.93 -1.56 18.57
C GLY A 203 -6.25 -3.03 18.81
N GLY A 204 -7.20 -3.27 19.73
CA GLY A 204 -7.58 -4.61 20.18
C GLY A 204 -9.04 -5.00 19.90
N ARG A 205 -9.87 -4.07 19.41
CA ARG A 205 -11.31 -4.30 19.21
C ARG A 205 -11.58 -5.44 18.24
N ARG A 206 -12.71 -6.12 18.44
CA ARG A 206 -13.23 -7.12 17.51
C ARG A 206 -14.58 -6.66 17.01
N HIS A 207 -14.80 -6.83 15.70
CA HIS A 207 -16.06 -6.51 15.05
C HIS A 207 -16.78 -7.83 14.74
N PRO A 208 -17.81 -8.20 15.53
CA PRO A 208 -18.55 -9.43 15.29
C PRO A 208 -19.33 -9.35 13.97
N ALA A 209 -19.55 -10.51 13.35
CA ALA A 209 -20.39 -10.63 12.17
C ALA A 209 -21.88 -10.44 12.54
N HIS A 210 -22.66 -9.87 11.62
CA HIS A 210 -24.11 -9.76 11.74
C HIS A 210 -24.78 -11.14 11.88
N ASP A 211 -24.41 -12.09 11.03
CA ASP A 211 -24.78 -13.50 11.12
C ASP A 211 -23.50 -14.37 11.19
N PRO A 212 -23.04 -14.71 12.41
CA PRO A 212 -21.82 -15.49 12.60
C PRO A 212 -21.86 -16.88 11.97
N GLU A 213 -23.03 -17.52 11.86
CA GLU A 213 -23.14 -18.88 11.33
C GLU A 213 -23.10 -18.89 9.81
N ALA A 214 -23.91 -18.04 9.17
CA ALA A 214 -23.90 -17.90 7.71
C ALA A 214 -22.54 -17.40 7.21
N PHE A 215 -21.91 -16.47 7.94
CA PHE A 215 -20.58 -16.00 7.60
C PHE A 215 -19.53 -17.13 7.70
N ARG A 216 -19.54 -17.92 8.78
CA ARG A 216 -18.65 -19.07 8.93
C ARG A 216 -18.83 -20.12 7.84
N ARG A 217 -20.08 -20.42 7.43
CA ARG A 217 -20.35 -21.32 6.30
C ARG A 217 -19.78 -20.75 5.00
N THR A 218 -20.09 -19.49 4.68
CA THR A 218 -19.60 -18.81 3.47
C THR A 218 -18.07 -18.79 3.39
N VAL A 219 -17.39 -18.49 4.50
CA VAL A 219 -15.91 -18.48 4.55
C VAL A 219 -15.35 -19.87 4.31
N ARG A 220 -15.93 -20.92 4.90
CA ARG A 220 -15.48 -22.31 4.72
C ARG A 220 -15.55 -22.73 3.25
N ASP A 221 -16.70 -22.48 2.62
CA ASP A 221 -16.94 -22.86 1.22
C ASP A 221 -16.01 -22.07 0.30
N TRP A 222 -15.83 -20.77 0.55
CA TRP A 222 -14.94 -19.92 -0.22
C TRP A 222 -13.46 -20.37 -0.11
N VAL A 223 -13.00 -20.75 1.08
CA VAL A 223 -11.65 -21.33 1.25
C VAL A 223 -11.50 -22.62 0.44
N ALA A 224 -12.52 -23.50 0.46
CA ALA A 224 -12.50 -24.75 -0.30
C ALA A 224 -12.41 -24.47 -1.81
N THR A 225 -13.21 -23.54 -2.34
CA THR A 225 -13.15 -23.12 -3.76
C THR A 225 -11.76 -22.60 -4.14
N LEU A 226 -11.19 -21.69 -3.34
CA LEU A 226 -9.89 -21.11 -3.64
C LEU A 226 -8.75 -22.15 -3.62
N ARG A 227 -8.80 -23.12 -2.71
CA ARG A 227 -7.78 -24.18 -2.62
C ARG A 227 -7.95 -25.25 -3.69
N GLY A 228 -9.19 -25.51 -4.13
CA GLY A 228 -9.50 -26.51 -5.15
C GLY A 228 -9.13 -26.08 -6.56
N HIS A 229 -9.12 -24.77 -6.85
CA HIS A 229 -8.90 -24.23 -8.19
C HIS A 229 -7.42 -24.24 -8.61
N SER A 230 -7.13 -24.64 -9.86
CA SER A 230 -5.76 -24.74 -10.42
C SER A 230 -4.89 -23.49 -10.23
N ILE A 231 -5.40 -22.31 -10.56
CA ILE A 231 -4.63 -21.05 -10.42
C ILE A 231 -4.41 -20.67 -8.95
N THR A 232 -5.48 -20.51 -8.15
CA THR A 232 -5.39 -20.02 -6.78
C THR A 232 -4.90 -21.06 -5.76
N GLY A 233 -5.03 -22.35 -6.07
CA GLY A 233 -4.67 -23.48 -5.22
C GLY A 233 -3.38 -24.21 -5.63
N ARG A 234 -2.88 -24.04 -6.88
CA ARG A 234 -1.65 -24.69 -7.36
C ARG A 234 -0.63 -23.70 -7.93
N GLN A 235 -0.97 -22.95 -8.98
CA GLN A 235 -0.02 -22.06 -9.67
C GLN A 235 0.49 -20.93 -8.76
N LEU A 236 -0.40 -20.10 -8.22
CA LEU A 236 -0.02 -18.96 -7.36
C LEU A 236 0.73 -19.40 -6.09
N PRO A 237 0.32 -20.46 -5.38
CA PRO A 237 1.11 -20.98 -4.25
C PRO A 237 2.52 -21.45 -4.63
N ARG A 238 2.70 -22.03 -5.82
CA ARG A 238 3.96 -22.62 -6.28
C ARG A 238 4.93 -21.59 -6.85
N TYR A 239 4.47 -20.74 -7.76
CA TYR A 239 5.31 -19.83 -8.53
C TYR A 239 5.07 -18.35 -8.21
N GLY A 240 4.04 -18.03 -7.41
CA GLY A 240 3.61 -16.65 -7.21
C GLY A 240 3.09 -16.04 -8.51
N THR A 241 3.13 -14.71 -8.60
CA THR A 241 2.76 -14.00 -9.84
C THR A 241 3.78 -14.21 -10.96
N ALA A 242 5.04 -14.52 -10.63
CA ALA A 242 6.11 -14.72 -11.61
C ALA A 242 5.86 -15.85 -12.63
N ALA A 243 4.92 -16.77 -12.37
CA ALA A 243 4.43 -17.72 -13.39
C ALA A 243 3.92 -17.04 -14.68
N LEU A 244 3.60 -15.73 -14.63
CA LEU A 244 3.12 -15.00 -15.79
C LEU A 244 4.24 -14.64 -16.79
N VAL A 245 5.53 -14.75 -16.43
CA VAL A 245 6.64 -14.43 -17.34
C VAL A 245 6.58 -15.28 -18.62
N ASN A 246 6.59 -16.60 -18.48
CA ASN A 246 6.56 -17.50 -19.63
C ASN A 246 5.22 -17.43 -20.38
N GLY A 247 4.10 -17.27 -19.66
CA GLY A 247 2.78 -17.10 -20.27
C GLY A 247 2.65 -15.84 -21.12
N THR A 248 3.14 -14.70 -20.62
CA THR A 248 3.16 -13.44 -21.38
C THR A 248 4.14 -13.50 -22.54
N ASN A 249 5.30 -14.14 -22.38
CA ASN A 249 6.25 -14.33 -23.47
C ASN A 249 5.66 -15.19 -24.61
N ALA A 250 5.02 -16.30 -24.28
CA ALA A 250 4.40 -17.20 -25.26
C ALA A 250 3.31 -16.49 -26.08
N THR A 251 2.61 -15.54 -25.46
CA THR A 251 1.48 -14.82 -26.08
C THR A 251 1.85 -13.48 -26.71
N ASN A 252 3.14 -13.12 -26.78
CA ASN A 252 3.59 -11.81 -27.27
C ASN A 252 3.08 -10.63 -26.44
N THR A 253 2.90 -10.82 -25.13
CA THR A 253 2.41 -9.80 -24.20
C THR A 253 3.44 -9.44 -23.12
N LEU A 254 4.71 -9.86 -23.25
CA LEU A 254 5.81 -9.51 -22.34
C LEU A 254 6.59 -8.30 -22.89
N PRO A 255 6.50 -7.11 -22.27
CA PRO A 255 7.19 -5.93 -22.79
C PRO A 255 8.70 -6.10 -22.71
N THR A 256 9.36 -5.87 -23.84
CA THR A 256 10.80 -6.05 -24.01
C THR A 256 11.41 -4.83 -24.69
N ARG A 257 12.53 -4.32 -24.14
CA ARG A 257 13.23 -3.10 -24.58
C ARG A 257 12.28 -1.89 -24.76
N ASN A 258 11.74 -1.38 -23.65
CA ASN A 258 10.76 -0.29 -23.62
C ASN A 258 9.54 -0.54 -24.54
N PHE A 259 8.92 -1.71 -24.43
CA PHE A 259 7.77 -2.08 -25.29
C PHE A 259 8.08 -2.04 -26.80
N ARG A 260 9.34 -2.25 -27.23
CA ARG A 260 9.63 -2.40 -28.67
C ARG A 260 9.20 -3.78 -29.19
N ALA A 261 9.26 -4.80 -28.33
CA ALA A 261 8.82 -6.15 -28.64
C ALA A 261 7.94 -6.74 -27.52
N GLY A 262 7.13 -7.73 -27.87
CA GLY A 262 6.28 -8.49 -26.94
C GLY A 262 6.89 -9.82 -26.45
N ARG A 263 8.16 -10.07 -26.80
CA ARG A 263 8.88 -11.30 -26.44
C ARG A 263 10.30 -10.99 -26.03
N PHE A 264 10.79 -11.81 -25.10
CA PHE A 264 12.17 -11.85 -24.67
C PHE A 264 12.72 -13.27 -24.83
N GLU A 265 13.84 -13.37 -25.53
CA GLU A 265 14.52 -14.63 -25.84
C GLU A 265 14.91 -15.40 -24.58
N ALA A 266 15.36 -14.70 -23.54
CA ALA A 266 15.81 -15.28 -22.27
C ALA A 266 14.73 -15.22 -21.17
N ALA A 267 13.44 -15.17 -21.52
CA ALA A 267 12.35 -15.08 -20.54
C ALA A 267 12.35 -16.21 -19.51
N ASP A 268 12.81 -17.41 -19.88
CA ASP A 268 12.83 -18.56 -18.98
C ASP A 268 13.84 -18.36 -17.82
N GLU A 269 14.96 -17.66 -18.04
CA GLU A 269 15.97 -17.39 -17.01
C GLU A 269 15.45 -16.50 -15.87
N VAL A 270 14.42 -15.70 -16.15
CA VAL A 270 13.79 -14.80 -15.17
C VAL A 270 12.38 -15.26 -14.77
N SER A 271 11.98 -16.47 -15.14
CA SER A 271 10.63 -16.98 -14.94
C SER A 271 10.31 -17.35 -13.49
N GLY A 272 9.01 -17.53 -13.19
CA GLY A 272 8.56 -18.03 -11.90
C GLY A 272 8.99 -19.48 -11.63
N GLU A 273 9.13 -20.27 -12.69
CA GLU A 273 9.63 -21.63 -12.69
C GLU A 273 11.11 -21.66 -12.28
N THR A 274 11.95 -20.86 -12.95
CA THR A 274 13.38 -20.73 -12.62
C THR A 274 13.58 -20.18 -11.21
N MET A 275 12.82 -19.16 -10.81
CA MET A 275 12.83 -18.67 -9.43
C MET A 275 12.48 -19.78 -8.43
N ALA A 276 11.44 -20.58 -8.71
CA ALA A 276 10.99 -21.65 -7.84
C ALA A 276 12.02 -22.79 -7.72
N GLU A 277 12.67 -23.15 -8.82
CA GLU A 277 13.66 -24.22 -8.87
C GLU A 277 14.97 -23.82 -8.21
N ARG A 278 15.51 -22.65 -8.55
CA ARG A 278 16.89 -22.26 -8.20
C ARG A 278 17.00 -21.40 -6.94
N HIS A 279 15.96 -20.63 -6.59
CA HIS A 279 16.09 -19.57 -5.58
C HIS A 279 15.04 -19.60 -4.46
N LEU A 280 13.89 -20.21 -4.66
CA LEU A 280 12.78 -20.14 -3.70
C LEU A 280 13.11 -20.91 -2.41
N ALA A 281 12.98 -20.22 -1.28
CA ALA A 281 13.05 -20.83 0.04
C ALA A 281 11.68 -21.39 0.45
N ARG A 282 10.63 -20.57 0.30
CA ARG A 282 9.25 -20.90 0.67
C ARG A 282 8.26 -19.89 0.10
N ASN A 283 6.97 -20.19 0.23
CA ASN A 283 5.90 -19.23 -0.02
C ASN A 283 5.45 -18.49 1.24
N ASP A 284 4.81 -17.34 1.03
CA ASP A 284 4.23 -16.49 2.05
C ASP A 284 2.84 -15.97 1.65
N GLY A 285 2.04 -15.49 2.60
CA GLY A 285 0.68 -15.03 2.36
C GLY A 285 0.31 -13.80 3.19
N CYS A 286 -0.61 -13.00 2.65
CA CYS A 286 -1.29 -11.98 3.45
C CYS A 286 -2.09 -12.63 4.59
N LEU A 287 -2.43 -11.85 5.62
CA LEU A 287 -3.28 -12.33 6.71
C LEU A 287 -4.60 -12.89 6.15
N SER A 288 -5.05 -14.03 6.70
CA SER A 288 -6.22 -14.84 6.30
C SER A 288 -6.23 -15.36 4.85
N CYS A 289 -5.12 -15.25 4.11
CA CYS A 289 -5.09 -15.66 2.70
C CYS A 289 -4.79 -17.15 2.52
N PRO A 290 -5.69 -17.96 1.91
CA PRO A 290 -5.40 -19.35 1.61
C PRO A 290 -4.54 -19.55 0.34
N ILE A 291 -4.37 -18.51 -0.50
CA ILE A 291 -3.67 -18.55 -1.79
C ILE A 291 -2.14 -18.52 -1.63
N ARG A 292 -1.62 -17.76 -0.65
CA ARG A 292 -0.18 -17.67 -0.33
C ARG A 292 0.72 -17.41 -1.56
N CYS A 293 0.43 -16.36 -2.32
CA CYS A 293 1.17 -16.03 -3.54
C CYS A 293 2.57 -15.41 -3.31
N GLY A 294 2.85 -14.86 -2.12
CA GLY A 294 4.12 -14.17 -1.84
C GLY A 294 5.30 -15.13 -1.93
N ARG A 295 6.44 -14.62 -2.42
CA ARG A 295 7.68 -15.41 -2.60
C ARG A 295 8.72 -14.99 -1.57
N VAL A 296 9.43 -15.96 -1.02
CA VAL A 296 10.62 -15.74 -0.19
C VAL A 296 11.76 -16.50 -0.84
N VAL A 297 12.79 -15.77 -1.28
CA VAL A 297 13.91 -16.29 -2.07
C VAL A 297 15.21 -16.22 -1.26
N ARG A 298 16.17 -17.10 -1.60
CA ARG A 298 17.53 -17.08 -1.05
C ARG A 298 18.38 -16.13 -1.89
N HIS A 299 18.85 -15.05 -1.27
CA HIS A 299 19.70 -14.05 -1.91
C HIS A 299 20.57 -13.35 -0.86
N GLY A 300 21.80 -12.94 -1.23
CA GLY A 300 22.70 -12.21 -0.33
C GLY A 300 23.08 -12.96 0.96
N GLY A 301 23.08 -14.30 0.94
CA GLY A 301 23.38 -15.12 2.12
C GLY A 301 22.20 -15.33 3.10
N GLY A 302 20.98 -14.89 2.76
CA GLY A 302 19.80 -15.04 3.60
C GLY A 302 18.47 -15.22 2.84
N GLU A 303 17.36 -15.25 3.57
CA GLU A 303 16.00 -15.21 3.01
C GLU A 303 15.50 -13.78 2.89
N CYS A 304 14.96 -13.41 1.73
CA CYS A 304 14.37 -12.10 1.47
C CYS A 304 13.09 -12.20 0.64
N LYS A 305 12.35 -11.09 0.51
CA LYS A 305 11.15 -11.03 -0.34
C LYS A 305 11.54 -11.20 -1.82
N GLY A 306 10.91 -12.15 -2.50
CA GLY A 306 11.03 -12.30 -3.94
C GLY A 306 10.16 -11.29 -4.71
N PRO A 307 10.57 -10.90 -5.92
CA PRO A 307 9.84 -9.95 -6.75
C PRO A 307 8.50 -10.53 -7.23
N GLU A 308 7.55 -9.64 -7.48
CA GLU A 308 6.31 -9.96 -8.19
C GLU A 308 6.55 -9.87 -9.72
N PHE A 309 5.67 -10.46 -10.53
CA PHE A 309 5.74 -10.44 -12.00
C PHE A 309 6.04 -9.06 -12.58
N GLU A 310 5.37 -8.03 -12.07
CA GLU A 310 5.54 -6.66 -12.51
C GLU A 310 6.97 -6.16 -12.35
N THR A 311 7.61 -6.45 -11.21
CA THR A 311 9.00 -6.08 -11.00
C THR A 311 9.92 -6.85 -11.95
N ILE A 312 9.67 -8.15 -12.14
CA ILE A 312 10.46 -8.99 -13.06
C ILE A 312 10.35 -8.47 -14.49
N GLY A 313 9.13 -8.23 -14.98
CA GLY A 313 8.91 -7.74 -16.34
C GLY A 313 9.57 -6.39 -16.59
N MET A 314 9.45 -5.46 -15.63
CA MET A 314 9.91 -4.08 -15.81
C MET A 314 11.41 -3.86 -15.53
N LEU A 315 12.04 -4.68 -14.67
CA LEU A 315 13.48 -4.64 -14.37
C LEU A 315 14.26 -5.82 -14.96
N GLY A 316 13.61 -6.63 -15.79
CA GLY A 316 14.21 -7.72 -16.55
C GLY A 316 13.99 -7.49 -18.05
N PRO A 317 13.03 -8.17 -18.70
CA PRO A 317 12.77 -8.07 -20.14
C PRO A 317 12.66 -6.64 -20.68
N ASN A 318 11.94 -5.75 -19.99
CA ASN A 318 11.70 -4.40 -20.49
C ASN A 318 12.97 -3.53 -20.54
N ILE A 319 14.00 -3.86 -19.76
CA ILE A 319 15.34 -3.25 -19.81
C ILE A 319 16.42 -4.20 -20.37
N HIS A 320 15.99 -5.30 -20.99
CA HIS A 320 16.84 -6.34 -21.60
C HIS A 320 17.82 -7.00 -20.62
N ASN A 321 17.38 -7.25 -19.39
CA ASN A 321 18.12 -7.97 -18.37
C ASN A 321 17.57 -9.39 -18.15
N ALA A 322 18.44 -10.40 -18.25
CA ALA A 322 18.13 -11.81 -17.97
C ALA A 322 18.64 -12.30 -16.59
N ASP A 323 19.31 -11.44 -15.81
CA ASP A 323 19.88 -11.82 -14.51
C ASP A 323 18.86 -11.65 -13.39
N LEU A 324 18.30 -12.79 -12.95
CA LEU A 324 17.30 -12.84 -11.89
C LEU A 324 17.85 -12.40 -10.50
N PRO A 325 19.07 -12.79 -10.06
CA PRO A 325 19.73 -12.19 -8.90
C PRO A 325 19.85 -10.65 -8.93
N ASN A 326 20.13 -10.03 -10.08
CA ASN A 326 20.13 -8.57 -10.21
C ASN A 326 18.72 -8.01 -9.95
N ILE A 327 17.67 -8.64 -10.50
CA ILE A 327 16.28 -8.25 -10.25
C ILE A 327 15.92 -8.36 -8.77
N PHE A 328 16.39 -9.40 -8.06
CA PHE A 328 16.20 -9.51 -6.61
C PHE A 328 16.82 -8.33 -5.86
N ARG A 329 18.07 -7.99 -6.20
CA ARG A 329 18.79 -6.87 -5.59
C ARG A 329 18.07 -5.54 -5.84
N TRP A 330 17.68 -5.25 -7.07
CA TRP A 330 16.99 -4.00 -7.42
C TRP A 330 15.58 -3.92 -6.83
N ASN A 331 14.87 -5.05 -6.71
CA ASN A 331 13.60 -5.10 -5.99
C ASN A 331 13.77 -4.72 -4.51
N LEU A 332 14.75 -5.30 -3.83
CA LEU A 332 15.01 -4.99 -2.42
C LEU A 332 15.46 -3.55 -2.24
N LEU A 333 16.31 -3.05 -3.14
CA LEU A 333 16.76 -1.65 -3.13
C LEU A 333 15.59 -0.68 -3.33
N ALA A 334 14.69 -0.96 -4.27
CA ALA A 334 13.50 -0.15 -4.49
C ALA A 334 12.51 -0.20 -3.30
N ASP A 335 12.31 -1.38 -2.69
CA ASP A 335 11.48 -1.53 -1.49
C ASP A 335 12.08 -0.74 -0.30
N ALA A 336 13.39 -0.84 -0.07
CA ALA A 336 14.11 -0.14 0.98
C ALA A 336 14.05 1.39 0.79
N LEU A 337 14.28 1.86 -0.44
CA LEU A 337 14.25 3.28 -0.76
C LEU A 337 12.81 3.85 -0.85
N GLY A 338 11.81 2.98 -1.03
CA GLY A 338 10.40 3.33 -1.12
C GLY A 338 9.97 3.80 -2.51
N MET A 339 10.24 3.02 -3.55
CA MET A 339 9.90 3.34 -4.95
C MET A 339 8.98 2.30 -5.60
N ASP A 340 8.13 2.75 -6.53
CA ASP A 340 7.37 1.88 -7.44
C ASP A 340 8.30 1.22 -8.46
N THR A 341 8.44 -0.11 -8.39
CA THR A 341 9.30 -0.86 -9.32
C THR A 341 8.82 -0.80 -10.77
N ILE A 342 7.51 -0.65 -11.00
CA ILE A 342 6.94 -0.55 -12.35
C ILE A 342 7.39 0.77 -12.99
N SER A 343 7.11 1.88 -12.30
CA SER A 343 7.41 3.21 -12.82
C SER A 343 8.91 3.47 -12.88
N LEU A 344 9.69 2.92 -11.93
CA LEU A 344 11.16 2.93 -11.96
C LEU A 344 11.68 2.21 -13.23
N GLY A 345 11.27 0.96 -13.45
CA GLY A 345 11.73 0.17 -14.60
C GLY A 345 11.30 0.75 -15.95
N SER A 346 10.07 1.26 -16.06
CA SER A 346 9.60 1.94 -17.28
C SER A 346 10.34 3.26 -17.54
N THR A 347 10.62 4.05 -16.50
CA THR A 347 11.39 5.29 -16.64
C THR A 347 12.82 5.02 -17.08
N ILE A 348 13.47 4.00 -16.50
CA ILE A 348 14.81 3.56 -16.90
C ILE A 348 14.80 3.04 -18.35
N ALA A 349 13.82 2.24 -18.74
CA ALA A 349 13.68 1.76 -20.12
C ALA A 349 13.51 2.92 -21.12
N THR A 350 12.71 3.93 -20.76
CA THR A 350 12.57 5.17 -21.54
C THR A 350 13.92 5.89 -21.65
N ALA A 351 14.66 6.01 -20.55
CA ALA A 351 15.99 6.64 -20.52
C ALA A 351 17.03 5.89 -21.37
N MET A 352 17.04 4.56 -21.32
CA MET A 352 17.93 3.72 -22.14
C MET A 352 17.64 3.89 -23.63
N GLU A 353 16.36 3.97 -24.02
CA GLU A 353 15.98 4.25 -25.41
C GLU A 353 16.34 5.68 -25.84
N LEU A 354 16.19 6.68 -24.96
CA LEU A 354 16.68 8.04 -25.21
C LEU A 354 18.21 8.06 -25.41
N ARG A 355 18.95 7.28 -24.61
CA ARG A 355 20.41 7.13 -24.74
C ARG A 355 20.80 6.52 -26.09
N GLU A 356 20.15 5.42 -26.51
CA GLU A 356 20.38 4.82 -27.83
C GLU A 356 20.13 5.80 -29.00
N ARG A 357 19.18 6.74 -28.83
CA ARG A 357 18.91 7.80 -29.80
C ARG A 357 19.83 9.02 -29.68
N GLY A 358 20.80 9.01 -28.78
CA GLY A 358 21.72 10.13 -28.54
C GLY A 358 21.11 11.31 -27.79
N LEU A 359 19.90 11.17 -27.21
CA LEU A 359 19.17 12.23 -26.51
C LEU A 359 19.46 12.27 -25.00
N PHE A 360 20.12 11.23 -24.46
CA PHE A 360 20.54 11.16 -23.06
C PHE A 360 21.91 10.45 -22.90
N PRO A 361 22.99 10.95 -23.55
CA PRO A 361 24.29 10.27 -23.59
C PRO A 361 24.96 10.09 -22.23
N GLU A 362 24.66 10.95 -21.25
CA GLU A 362 25.22 10.94 -19.90
C GLU A 362 24.60 9.86 -18.96
N LEU A 363 23.58 9.13 -19.40
CA LEU A 363 22.98 8.03 -18.62
C LEU A 363 24.00 6.88 -18.45
N PRO A 364 24.26 6.37 -17.23
CA PRO A 364 25.32 5.39 -16.97
C PRO A 364 24.98 3.95 -17.37
N VAL A 365 23.74 3.67 -17.78
CA VAL A 365 23.26 2.32 -18.13
C VAL A 365 22.67 2.30 -19.54
N SER A 366 22.64 1.14 -20.17
CA SER A 366 22.04 0.89 -21.48
C SER A 366 21.31 -0.44 -21.48
N PHE A 367 20.61 -0.80 -22.56
CA PHE A 367 20.01 -2.13 -22.67
C PHE A 367 21.06 -3.25 -22.61
N GLU A 368 22.30 -2.98 -23.03
CA GLU A 368 23.38 -3.97 -23.09
C GLU A 368 24.30 -3.94 -21.85
N ASP A 369 24.21 -2.91 -21.00
CA ASP A 369 25.07 -2.73 -19.82
C ASP A 369 24.29 -2.15 -18.64
N HIS A 370 24.15 -2.96 -17.60
CA HIS A 370 23.44 -2.63 -16.36
C HIS A 370 24.36 -2.38 -15.15
N ALA A 371 25.69 -2.33 -15.33
CA ALA A 371 26.64 -2.25 -14.21
C ALA A 371 26.41 -1.04 -13.29
N GLY A 372 25.96 0.09 -13.84
CA GLY A 372 25.63 1.31 -13.09
C GLY A 372 24.26 1.33 -12.41
N MET A 373 23.47 0.25 -12.50
CA MET A 373 22.05 0.26 -12.10
C MET A 373 21.84 0.49 -10.61
N ASP A 374 22.61 -0.16 -9.74
CA ASP A 374 22.46 -0.03 -8.28
C ASP A 374 22.63 1.44 -7.86
N ARG A 375 23.68 2.09 -8.37
CA ARG A 375 23.94 3.50 -8.11
C ARG A 375 22.88 4.41 -8.71
N LEU A 376 22.41 4.12 -9.93
CA LEU A 376 21.36 4.89 -10.57
C LEU A 376 20.06 4.87 -9.76
N ILE A 377 19.66 3.69 -9.24
CA ILE A 377 18.45 3.56 -8.41
C ILE A 377 18.58 4.39 -7.12
N GLU A 378 19.75 4.38 -6.46
CA GLU A 378 20.00 5.29 -5.34
C GLU A 378 19.90 6.75 -5.76
N ASP A 379 20.54 7.13 -6.87
CA ASP A 379 20.56 8.50 -7.37
C ASP A 379 19.15 9.00 -7.73
N VAL A 380 18.26 8.12 -8.19
CA VAL A 380 16.82 8.44 -8.33
C VAL A 380 16.19 8.74 -6.98
N ALA A 381 16.36 7.86 -6.00
CA ALA A 381 15.76 8.03 -4.66
C ALA A 381 16.22 9.31 -3.96
N TRP A 382 17.47 9.71 -4.15
CA TRP A 382 18.06 10.91 -3.55
C TRP A 382 18.04 12.14 -4.47
N ARG A 383 17.49 12.03 -5.68
CA ARG A 383 17.52 13.06 -6.74
C ARG A 383 18.91 13.66 -6.98
N ARG A 384 19.91 12.80 -7.25
CA ARG A 384 21.30 13.18 -7.54
C ARG A 384 21.62 13.02 -9.03
N GLY A 385 22.36 13.97 -9.62
CA GLY A 385 22.77 13.91 -11.02
C GLY A 385 21.61 13.60 -11.97
N VAL A 386 21.82 12.67 -12.90
CA VAL A 386 20.78 12.19 -13.84
C VAL A 386 19.56 11.60 -13.10
N GLY A 387 19.75 11.02 -11.92
CA GLY A 387 18.66 10.49 -11.09
C GLY A 387 17.62 11.52 -10.70
N ALA A 388 17.98 12.80 -10.61
CA ALA A 388 17.03 13.89 -10.37
C ALA A 388 15.99 14.03 -11.49
N GLU A 389 16.40 13.80 -12.75
CA GLU A 389 15.51 13.85 -13.90
C GLU A 389 14.64 12.59 -13.99
N LEU A 390 15.24 11.42 -13.78
CA LEU A 390 14.51 10.14 -13.75
C LEU A 390 13.45 10.12 -12.64
N ALA A 391 13.69 10.80 -11.51
CA ALA A 391 12.72 10.88 -10.41
C ALA A 391 11.38 11.56 -10.77
N ASP A 392 11.27 12.20 -11.94
CA ASP A 392 10.03 12.82 -12.41
C ASP A 392 9.15 11.90 -13.28
N GLY A 393 9.62 10.69 -13.57
CA GLY A 393 8.90 9.69 -14.37
C GLY A 393 9.15 9.83 -15.87
N SER A 394 8.72 8.81 -16.61
CA SER A 394 8.99 8.63 -18.05
C SER A 394 8.51 9.80 -18.90
N LEU A 395 7.27 10.27 -18.70
CA LEU A 395 6.68 11.32 -19.53
C LEU A 395 7.46 12.64 -19.43
N ARG A 396 7.71 13.11 -18.20
CA ARG A 396 8.40 14.38 -17.97
C ARG A 396 9.86 14.31 -18.42
N LEU A 397 10.51 13.16 -18.23
CA LEU A 397 11.85 12.91 -18.79
C LEU A 397 11.83 13.01 -20.32
N ALA A 398 10.93 12.29 -20.98
CA ALA A 398 10.84 12.23 -22.44
C ALA A 398 10.44 13.59 -23.06
N GLU A 399 9.52 14.34 -22.43
CA GLU A 399 9.16 15.71 -22.81
C GLU A 399 10.40 16.63 -22.75
N ARG A 400 11.18 16.60 -21.66
CA ARG A 400 12.42 17.40 -21.53
C ARG A 400 13.49 17.04 -22.56
N ARG A 401 13.53 15.78 -22.98
CA ARG A 401 14.48 15.27 -23.99
C ARG A 401 13.93 15.33 -25.42
N GLY A 402 12.76 15.95 -25.62
CA GLY A 402 12.18 16.23 -26.94
C GLY A 402 11.58 15.02 -27.67
N ALA A 403 11.31 13.92 -26.96
CA ALA A 403 10.79 12.68 -27.56
C ALA A 403 9.68 12.04 -26.69
N PRO A 404 8.57 12.76 -26.39
CA PRO A 404 7.50 12.30 -25.50
C PRO A 404 6.83 10.99 -25.95
N GLU A 405 6.89 10.66 -27.24
CA GLU A 405 6.36 9.41 -27.81
C GLU A 405 7.05 8.15 -27.29
N LEU A 406 8.23 8.28 -26.68
CA LEU A 406 9.00 7.16 -26.11
C LEU A 406 8.56 6.79 -24.69
N ALA A 407 7.77 7.64 -24.03
CA ALA A 407 7.22 7.36 -22.71
C ALA A 407 6.02 6.41 -22.82
N MET A 408 6.19 5.17 -22.36
CA MET A 408 5.16 4.14 -22.38
C MET A 408 4.20 4.29 -21.18
N GLN A 409 3.24 5.22 -21.31
CA GLN A 409 2.37 5.66 -20.21
C GLN A 409 0.95 6.05 -20.68
N SER A 410 0.00 6.10 -19.74
CA SER A 410 -1.29 6.78 -19.92
C SER A 410 -1.55 7.78 -18.80
N LYS A 411 -1.99 8.99 -19.16
CA LYS A 411 -2.25 10.16 -18.28
C LYS A 411 -1.06 10.64 -17.45
N GLY A 412 0.13 10.14 -17.70
CA GLY A 412 1.39 10.40 -17.00
C GLY A 412 1.90 9.23 -16.17
N LEU A 413 1.13 8.15 -16.04
CA LEU A 413 1.50 6.95 -15.27
C LEU A 413 1.94 5.83 -16.21
N GLU A 414 3.13 5.30 -15.96
CA GLU A 414 3.82 4.25 -16.73
C GLU A 414 2.98 2.96 -16.86
N PHE A 415 3.11 2.22 -17.96
CA PHE A 415 2.46 0.92 -18.10
C PHE A 415 3.09 -0.15 -17.20
N ALA A 416 2.28 -1.16 -16.89
CA ALA A 416 2.72 -2.37 -16.20
C ALA A 416 3.32 -3.39 -17.18
N ALA A 417 3.75 -4.56 -16.71
CA ALA A 417 4.46 -5.59 -17.49
C ALA A 417 3.58 -6.36 -18.50
N TYR A 418 2.66 -5.69 -19.19
CA TYR A 418 1.83 -6.26 -20.24
C TYR A 418 1.91 -5.41 -21.50
N GLU A 419 2.42 -5.98 -22.58
CA GLU A 419 2.50 -5.35 -23.90
C GLU A 419 1.12 -5.41 -24.58
N PRO A 420 0.42 -4.27 -24.77
CA PRO A 420 -0.99 -4.26 -25.12
C PRO A 420 -1.28 -4.55 -26.59
N ARG A 421 -0.31 -4.48 -27.50
CA ARG A 421 -0.52 -4.83 -28.91
C ARG A 421 -0.78 -6.33 -29.12
N GLY A 422 -0.40 -7.15 -28.15
CA GLY A 422 -0.74 -8.57 -28.07
C GLY A 422 -2.02 -8.89 -27.28
N ALA A 423 -2.72 -7.88 -26.73
CA ALA A 423 -3.95 -8.01 -25.95
C ALA A 423 -4.73 -6.68 -25.99
N VAL A 424 -5.49 -6.46 -27.06
CA VAL A 424 -5.95 -5.11 -27.42
C VAL A 424 -6.99 -4.53 -26.46
N GLY A 425 -7.82 -5.37 -25.83
CA GLY A 425 -8.76 -4.89 -24.83
C GLY A 425 -8.05 -4.48 -23.53
N HIS A 426 -6.92 -5.12 -23.18
CA HIS A 426 -6.02 -4.63 -22.14
C HIS A 426 -5.42 -3.26 -22.49
N GLY A 427 -5.09 -3.03 -23.76
CA GLY A 427 -4.71 -1.72 -24.29
C GLY A 427 -5.78 -0.65 -24.07
N LEU A 428 -7.04 -0.94 -24.39
CA LEU A 428 -8.18 -0.06 -24.05
C LEU A 428 -8.23 0.21 -22.54
N GLY A 429 -8.06 -0.83 -21.72
CA GLY A 429 -8.02 -0.71 -20.26
C GLY A 429 -6.97 0.27 -19.76
N TYR A 430 -5.75 0.22 -20.32
CA TYR A 430 -4.70 1.20 -20.02
C TYR A 430 -5.08 2.64 -20.40
N ALA A 431 -5.71 2.83 -21.57
CA ALA A 431 -6.13 4.15 -22.03
C ALA A 431 -7.14 4.78 -21.07
N VAL A 432 -8.18 4.04 -20.66
CA VAL A 432 -9.34 4.57 -19.91
C VAL A 432 -9.23 4.44 -18.39
N SER A 433 -8.14 3.87 -17.86
CA SER A 433 -7.94 3.71 -16.41
C SER A 433 -7.98 5.07 -15.71
N ASN A 434 -8.78 5.18 -14.64
CA ASN A 434 -8.93 6.40 -13.84
C ASN A 434 -7.62 6.87 -13.23
N ARG A 435 -6.74 5.96 -12.79
CA ARG A 435 -5.46 6.34 -12.16
C ARG A 435 -4.29 6.52 -13.13
N GLY A 436 -4.52 6.39 -14.44
CA GLY A 436 -3.48 6.32 -15.48
C GLY A 436 -3.06 4.88 -15.80
N GLY A 437 -2.00 4.67 -16.58
CA GLY A 437 -1.57 3.39 -17.18
C GLY A 437 -1.46 2.17 -16.23
N CYS A 438 -2.57 1.58 -15.83
CA CYS A 438 -2.61 0.54 -14.82
C CYS A 438 -3.44 -0.69 -15.24
N HIS A 439 -2.84 -1.89 -15.07
CA HIS A 439 -3.48 -3.17 -15.41
C HIS A 439 -4.63 -3.60 -14.46
N ILE A 440 -4.66 -3.14 -13.21
CA ILE A 440 -5.73 -3.50 -12.25
C ILE A 440 -6.95 -2.59 -12.41
N ASN A 441 -6.74 -1.27 -12.29
CA ASN A 441 -7.82 -0.29 -12.45
C ASN A 441 -8.29 -0.16 -13.90
N GLY A 442 -7.42 -0.43 -14.89
CA GLY A 442 -7.82 -0.54 -16.30
C GLY A 442 -8.68 -1.77 -16.60
N GLY A 443 -8.90 -2.66 -15.62
CA GLY A 443 -9.44 -3.99 -15.88
C GLY A 443 -8.32 -4.93 -16.32
N TYR A 444 -8.37 -6.17 -15.84
CA TYR A 444 -7.31 -7.14 -16.06
C TYR A 444 -7.65 -8.06 -17.24
N LEU A 445 -7.90 -7.46 -18.43
CA LEU A 445 -8.47 -8.21 -19.55
C LEU A 445 -7.46 -9.13 -20.20
N VAL A 446 -6.16 -8.82 -20.08
CA VAL A 446 -5.07 -9.71 -20.46
C VAL A 446 -5.24 -11.13 -19.89
N PHE A 447 -5.91 -11.28 -18.74
CA PHE A 447 -6.28 -12.60 -18.24
C PHE A 447 -7.14 -13.40 -19.22
N PHE A 448 -8.16 -12.81 -19.84
CA PHE A 448 -9.02 -13.50 -20.81
C PHE A 448 -8.47 -13.46 -22.25
N GLU A 449 -7.45 -12.65 -22.51
CA GLU A 449 -6.86 -12.48 -23.85
C GLU A 449 -5.62 -13.35 -24.05
N ALA A 450 -4.85 -13.58 -22.98
CA ALA A 450 -3.51 -14.18 -23.09
C ALA A 450 -3.16 -15.19 -21.98
N LEU A 451 -3.69 -15.06 -20.76
CA LEU A 451 -3.13 -15.77 -19.60
C LEU A 451 -4.04 -16.84 -18.99
N GLY A 452 -5.33 -16.78 -19.30
CA GLY A 452 -6.37 -17.58 -18.67
C GLY A 452 -6.57 -18.94 -19.33
N PRO A 453 -7.32 -19.84 -18.68
CA PRO A 453 -7.67 -21.14 -19.26
C PRO A 453 -8.66 -21.01 -20.44
N LEU A 454 -9.34 -19.86 -20.55
CA LEU A 454 -10.23 -19.51 -21.65
C LEU A 454 -9.68 -18.26 -22.34
N ASN A 455 -9.37 -18.36 -23.63
CA ASN A 455 -8.76 -17.29 -24.40
C ASN A 455 -9.68 -16.78 -25.51
N ILE A 456 -10.18 -15.56 -25.33
CA ILE A 456 -10.82 -14.76 -26.37
C ILE A 456 -9.72 -14.28 -27.32
N ASP A 457 -9.98 -14.23 -28.63
CA ASP A 457 -9.03 -13.67 -29.61
C ASP A 457 -8.45 -12.34 -29.08
N PRO A 458 -7.14 -12.25 -28.80
CA PRO A 458 -6.54 -11.07 -28.20
C PRO A 458 -6.46 -9.86 -29.12
N LEU A 459 -6.68 -10.03 -30.43
CA LEU A 459 -6.50 -8.97 -31.44
C LEU A 459 -7.83 -8.45 -32.01
N THR A 460 -8.96 -9.04 -31.61
CA THR A 460 -10.28 -8.54 -32.03
C THR A 460 -10.74 -7.42 -31.10
N PRO A 461 -11.25 -6.29 -31.63
CA PRO A 461 -11.90 -5.27 -30.82
C PRO A 461 -13.31 -5.69 -30.35
N LEU A 462 -13.88 -6.74 -30.96
CA LEU A 462 -15.25 -7.16 -30.70
C LEU A 462 -15.45 -7.57 -29.23
N ALA A 463 -16.50 -7.03 -28.62
CA ALA A 463 -16.88 -7.22 -27.21
C ALA A 463 -15.88 -6.69 -26.15
N LYS A 464 -14.65 -6.32 -26.53
CA LYS A 464 -13.61 -5.87 -25.59
C LYS A 464 -14.05 -4.69 -24.72
N PRO A 465 -14.68 -3.62 -25.27
CA PRO A 465 -15.14 -2.51 -24.44
C PRO A 465 -16.07 -2.94 -23.30
N ALA A 466 -17.04 -3.82 -23.58
CA ALA A 466 -17.97 -4.30 -22.58
C ALA A 466 -17.31 -5.19 -21.52
N LEU A 467 -16.36 -6.04 -21.93
CA LEU A 467 -15.60 -6.88 -21.00
C LEU A 467 -14.67 -6.05 -20.11
N VAL A 468 -14.05 -5.00 -20.65
CA VAL A 468 -13.25 -4.04 -19.87
C VAL A 468 -14.13 -3.38 -18.80
N VAL A 469 -15.30 -2.85 -19.16
CA VAL A 469 -16.23 -2.25 -18.18
C VAL A 469 -16.64 -3.24 -17.11
N PHE A 470 -17.00 -4.47 -17.50
CA PHE A 470 -17.38 -5.53 -16.57
C PHE A 470 -16.26 -5.85 -15.57
N GLN A 471 -15.03 -6.04 -16.06
CA GLN A 471 -13.89 -6.32 -15.18
C GLN A 471 -13.54 -5.14 -14.28
N GLN A 472 -13.54 -3.92 -14.82
CA GLN A 472 -13.33 -2.72 -14.02
C GLN A 472 -14.32 -2.66 -12.87
N ASN A 473 -15.63 -2.75 -13.15
CA ASN A 473 -16.66 -2.72 -12.09
C ASN A 473 -16.50 -3.87 -11.09
N THR A 474 -16.24 -5.09 -11.54
CA THR A 474 -16.10 -6.26 -10.66
C THR A 474 -14.88 -6.13 -9.74
N MET A 475 -13.72 -5.76 -10.30
CA MET A 475 -12.48 -5.60 -9.53
C MET A 475 -12.56 -4.41 -8.58
N GLU A 476 -13.20 -3.32 -8.98
CA GLU A 476 -13.53 -2.18 -8.10
C GLU A 476 -14.35 -2.64 -6.89
N ALA A 477 -15.45 -3.35 -7.11
CA ALA A 477 -16.31 -3.82 -6.02
C ALA A 477 -15.57 -4.76 -5.04
N VAL A 478 -14.71 -5.65 -5.56
CA VAL A 478 -13.87 -6.53 -4.73
C VAL A 478 -12.85 -5.74 -3.91
N ALA A 479 -12.20 -4.74 -4.51
CA ALA A 479 -11.26 -3.88 -3.83
C ALA A 479 -11.94 -3.03 -2.74
N VAL A 480 -13.11 -2.45 -3.04
CA VAL A 480 -13.95 -1.70 -2.10
C VAL A 480 -14.33 -2.56 -0.89
N ALA A 481 -14.68 -3.82 -1.10
CA ALA A 481 -15.00 -4.77 -0.03
C ALA A 481 -13.80 -5.11 0.90
N GLY A 482 -12.57 -4.76 0.49
CA GLY A 482 -11.34 -5.10 1.21
C GLY A 482 -10.75 -6.46 0.82
N GLY A 483 -11.18 -7.02 -0.32
CA GLY A 483 -10.72 -8.30 -0.85
C GLY A 483 -9.50 -8.18 -1.76
N CYS A 484 -8.67 -9.23 -1.78
CA CYS A 484 -7.64 -9.39 -2.79
C CYS A 484 -8.26 -9.74 -4.15
N VAL A 485 -7.84 -9.06 -5.22
CA VAL A 485 -8.36 -9.31 -6.58
C VAL A 485 -8.07 -10.73 -7.08
N PHE A 486 -7.03 -11.42 -6.60
CA PHE A 486 -6.79 -12.82 -6.99
C PHE A 486 -7.90 -13.79 -6.56
N THR A 487 -8.78 -13.37 -5.65
CA THR A 487 -9.98 -14.16 -5.34
C THR A 487 -10.98 -14.23 -6.50
N THR A 488 -10.89 -13.33 -7.48
CA THR A 488 -11.75 -13.34 -8.66
C THR A 488 -11.32 -14.36 -9.71
N TYR A 489 -10.09 -14.89 -9.65
CA TYR A 489 -9.68 -15.94 -10.60
C TYR A 489 -10.47 -17.22 -10.43
N ALA A 490 -10.88 -17.53 -9.20
CA ALA A 490 -11.71 -18.71 -8.90
C ALA A 490 -13.18 -18.58 -9.34
N VAL A 491 -13.58 -17.42 -9.90
CA VAL A 491 -14.89 -17.25 -10.55
C VAL A 491 -14.96 -18.11 -11.81
N ILE A 492 -13.82 -18.38 -12.45
CA ILE A 492 -13.77 -19.17 -13.68
C ILE A 492 -13.72 -20.63 -13.29
N PRO A 493 -14.63 -21.49 -13.80
CA PRO A 493 -14.59 -22.91 -13.51
C PRO A 493 -13.25 -23.51 -13.95
N ASP A 494 -12.70 -24.42 -13.13
CA ASP A 494 -11.48 -25.16 -13.45
C ASP A 494 -11.79 -26.19 -14.54
N LEU A 495 -11.94 -25.72 -15.77
CA LEU A 495 -12.08 -26.59 -16.94
C LEU A 495 -10.71 -27.22 -17.20
N PRO A 496 -10.63 -28.56 -17.31
CA PRO A 496 -9.35 -29.19 -17.58
C PRO A 496 -8.78 -28.64 -18.90
N ALA A 497 -7.53 -28.18 -18.89
CA ALA A 497 -6.88 -27.63 -20.09
C ALA A 497 -6.81 -28.63 -21.28
N TRP A 498 -6.95 -29.94 -21.00
CA TRP A 498 -7.08 -30.99 -22.02
C TRP A 498 -8.50 -31.15 -22.60
N ALA A 499 -9.52 -30.62 -21.92
CA ALA A 499 -10.93 -30.75 -22.31
C ALA A 499 -11.38 -29.69 -23.33
N VAL A 500 -10.60 -28.62 -23.52
CA VAL A 500 -10.86 -27.57 -24.52
C VAL A 500 -9.59 -27.41 -25.36
N ASN A 501 -9.55 -28.07 -26.53
CA ASN A 501 -8.51 -27.79 -27.52
C ASN A 501 -8.65 -26.30 -27.93
N PRO A 502 -7.65 -25.43 -27.68
CA PRO A 502 -7.74 -23.99 -28.00
C PRO A 502 -7.90 -23.71 -29.50
N HIS A 503 -7.60 -24.71 -30.35
CA HIS A 503 -7.82 -24.66 -31.80
C HIS A 503 -9.02 -25.52 -32.26
N GLY A 504 -9.71 -26.18 -31.33
CA GLY A 504 -10.87 -27.04 -31.58
C GLY A 504 -12.19 -26.27 -31.70
N TRP A 505 -13.24 -26.95 -32.18
CA TRP A 505 -14.57 -26.37 -32.38
C TRP A 505 -15.22 -25.87 -31.07
N GLN A 506 -14.90 -26.49 -29.92
CA GLN A 506 -15.38 -26.08 -28.59
C GLN A 506 -14.83 -24.72 -28.18
N ALA A 507 -13.54 -24.45 -28.40
CA ALA A 507 -12.93 -23.15 -28.14
C ALA A 507 -13.52 -22.06 -29.05
N ARG A 508 -13.80 -22.39 -30.32
CA ARG A 508 -14.50 -21.49 -31.25
C ARG A 508 -15.91 -21.16 -30.77
N LEU A 509 -16.67 -22.15 -30.28
CA LEU A 509 -18.01 -21.95 -29.73
C LEU A 509 -17.96 -21.10 -28.45
N VAL A 510 -17.05 -21.39 -27.52
CA VAL A 510 -16.86 -20.57 -26.31
C VAL A 510 -16.48 -19.14 -26.67
N ASN A 511 -15.61 -18.94 -27.67
CA ASN A 511 -15.26 -17.60 -28.16
C ASN A 511 -16.45 -16.88 -28.78
N GLN A 512 -17.29 -17.56 -29.55
CA GLN A 512 -18.53 -16.98 -30.07
C GLN A 512 -19.49 -16.61 -28.93
N VAL A 513 -19.68 -17.48 -27.94
CA VAL A 513 -20.53 -17.19 -26.76
C VAL A 513 -19.98 -16.02 -25.95
N LEU A 514 -18.66 -15.95 -25.74
CA LEU A 514 -18.02 -14.81 -25.08
C LEU A 514 -18.17 -13.53 -25.89
N GLN A 515 -18.15 -13.58 -27.22
CA GLN A 515 -18.45 -12.41 -28.06
C GLN A 515 -19.93 -12.01 -28.02
N LEU A 516 -20.86 -12.96 -27.85
CA LEU A 516 -22.28 -12.68 -27.64
C LEU A 516 -22.55 -11.99 -26.29
N THR A 517 -21.64 -12.10 -25.31
CA THR A 517 -21.74 -11.32 -24.06
C THR A 517 -21.77 -9.81 -24.32
N ARG A 518 -21.34 -9.32 -25.49
CA ARG A 518 -21.48 -7.89 -25.86
C ARG A 518 -22.92 -7.38 -25.70
N PHE A 519 -23.92 -8.20 -26.01
CA PHE A 519 -25.33 -7.82 -25.90
C PHE A 519 -25.80 -7.83 -24.45
N ALA A 520 -25.44 -8.87 -23.70
CA ALA A 520 -25.80 -9.01 -22.29
C ALA A 520 -25.09 -7.97 -21.40
N LEU A 521 -23.77 -7.83 -21.53
CA LEU A 521 -22.94 -6.89 -20.77
C LEU A 521 -23.10 -5.44 -21.25
N GLY A 522 -23.31 -5.22 -22.55
CA GLY A 522 -23.62 -3.90 -23.09
C GLY A 522 -24.99 -3.37 -22.62
N GLY A 523 -25.93 -4.27 -22.31
CA GLY A 523 -27.20 -3.95 -21.67
C GLY A 523 -27.11 -3.81 -20.15
N GLN A 524 -26.09 -4.40 -19.50
CA GLN A 524 -25.95 -4.41 -18.04
C GLN A 524 -25.84 -3.01 -17.44
N GLY A 525 -25.16 -2.08 -18.10
CA GLY A 525 -25.10 -0.67 -17.68
C GLY A 525 -26.47 0.02 -17.67
N LYS A 526 -27.47 -0.52 -18.39
CA LYS A 526 -28.84 0.02 -18.45
C LYS A 526 -29.81 -0.65 -17.46
N MET A 527 -29.45 -1.80 -16.89
CA MET A 527 -30.28 -2.51 -15.92
C MET A 527 -30.18 -1.86 -14.53
N SER A 528 -31.29 -1.84 -13.79
CA SER A 528 -31.29 -1.38 -12.40
C SER A 528 -30.70 -2.46 -11.48
N PRO A 529 -30.08 -2.10 -10.34
CA PRO A 529 -29.53 -3.08 -9.39
C PRO A 529 -30.56 -4.11 -8.90
N GLU A 530 -31.83 -3.70 -8.81
CA GLU A 530 -32.95 -4.53 -8.36
C GLU A 530 -33.25 -5.68 -9.34
N ALA A 531 -32.84 -5.58 -10.60
CA ALA A 531 -33.05 -6.61 -11.62
C ALA A 531 -32.20 -7.87 -11.41
N MET A 532 -31.19 -7.84 -10.53
CA MET A 532 -30.33 -8.99 -10.21
C MET A 532 -30.31 -9.29 -8.69
N PRO A 533 -31.45 -9.71 -8.08
CA PRO A 533 -31.62 -9.85 -6.64
C PRO A 533 -31.09 -11.18 -6.07
N PHE A 534 -30.11 -11.81 -6.73
CA PHE A 534 -29.58 -13.12 -6.34
C PHE A 534 -28.08 -13.08 -6.05
N HIS A 535 -27.58 -14.10 -5.36
CA HIS A 535 -26.15 -14.31 -5.12
C HIS A 535 -25.59 -15.31 -6.12
N LEU A 536 -24.54 -14.94 -6.84
CA LEU A 536 -23.83 -15.89 -7.70
C LEU A 536 -22.91 -16.78 -6.84
N PRO A 537 -23.01 -18.12 -6.90
CA PRO A 537 -22.15 -19.01 -6.11
C PRO A 537 -20.65 -18.77 -6.32
N LEU A 538 -20.26 -18.43 -7.55
CA LEU A 538 -18.88 -18.15 -7.95
C LEU A 538 -18.36 -16.79 -7.45
N LEU A 539 -19.23 -15.92 -6.93
CA LEU A 539 -18.87 -14.60 -6.37
C LEU A 539 -19.27 -14.51 -4.88
N PRO A 540 -18.57 -15.23 -3.99
CA PRO A 540 -18.92 -15.35 -2.58
C PRO A 540 -18.83 -14.04 -1.80
N HIS A 541 -18.19 -13.00 -2.35
CA HIS A 541 -18.08 -11.66 -1.77
C HIS A 541 -19.44 -11.08 -1.38
N THR A 542 -20.47 -11.29 -2.20
CA THR A 542 -21.83 -10.78 -1.93
C THR A 542 -22.44 -11.39 -0.66
N LYS A 543 -22.36 -12.72 -0.51
CA LYS A 543 -22.81 -13.44 0.69
C LYS A 543 -21.97 -13.09 1.91
N ALA A 544 -20.65 -12.99 1.74
CA ALA A 544 -19.74 -12.64 2.82
C ALA A 544 -20.01 -11.23 3.36
N LEU A 545 -20.25 -10.25 2.48
CA LEU A 545 -20.63 -8.89 2.86
C LEU A 545 -21.97 -8.87 3.59
N ALA A 546 -23.00 -9.50 3.03
CA ALA A 546 -24.33 -9.52 3.64
C ALA A 546 -24.30 -10.16 5.05
N SER A 547 -23.73 -11.36 5.17
CA SER A 547 -23.65 -12.08 6.45
C SER A 547 -22.70 -11.44 7.46
N TYR A 548 -21.65 -10.74 7.01
CA TYR A 548 -20.72 -10.06 7.93
C TYR A 548 -21.27 -8.71 8.43
N THR A 549 -21.78 -7.89 7.52
CA THR A 549 -22.12 -6.48 7.82
C THR A 549 -23.60 -6.24 8.10
N GLY A 550 -24.47 -7.09 7.59
CA GLY A 550 -25.92 -6.83 7.56
C GLY A 550 -26.36 -5.85 6.47
N VAL A 551 -25.42 -5.32 5.66
CA VAL A 551 -25.76 -4.53 4.47
C VAL A 551 -26.43 -5.46 3.46
N LYS A 552 -27.60 -5.07 2.95
CA LYS A 552 -28.26 -5.79 1.85
C LYS A 552 -27.31 -5.82 0.66
N MET A 553 -26.94 -7.02 0.22
CA MET A 553 -25.98 -7.18 -0.86
C MET A 553 -26.40 -8.34 -1.75
N ASN A 554 -26.51 -8.09 -3.05
CA ASN A 554 -26.77 -9.07 -4.10
C ASN A 554 -25.86 -8.76 -5.30
N LEU A 555 -25.97 -9.51 -6.40
CA LEU A 555 -25.13 -9.29 -7.58
C LEU A 555 -25.32 -7.89 -8.19
N GLY A 556 -26.57 -7.39 -8.27
CA GLY A 556 -26.85 -6.08 -8.84
C GLY A 556 -26.28 -4.93 -8.01
N LEU A 557 -26.51 -4.94 -6.69
CA LEU A 557 -25.95 -3.94 -5.77
C LEU A 557 -24.42 -3.98 -5.74
N PHE A 558 -23.82 -5.17 -5.77
CA PHE A 558 -22.36 -5.31 -5.80
C PHE A 558 -21.76 -4.73 -7.09
N SER A 559 -22.41 -5.00 -8.23
CA SER A 559 -22.01 -4.42 -9.51
C SER A 559 -22.15 -2.89 -9.51
N ALA A 560 -23.24 -2.38 -8.93
CA ALA A 560 -23.49 -0.94 -8.80
C ALA A 560 -22.45 -0.25 -7.91
N VAL A 561 -21.98 -0.89 -6.83
CA VAL A 561 -20.87 -0.36 -6.00
C VAL A 561 -19.60 -0.18 -6.85
N GLY A 562 -19.27 -1.16 -7.69
CA GLY A 562 -18.14 -1.08 -8.61
C GLY A 562 -18.29 0.04 -9.65
N GLU A 563 -19.46 0.10 -10.29
CA GLU A 563 -19.78 1.13 -11.30
C GLU A 563 -19.79 2.55 -10.69
N ARG A 564 -20.34 2.69 -9.48
CA ARG A 564 -20.34 3.94 -8.69
C ARG A 564 -18.92 4.38 -8.34
N SER A 565 -18.11 3.46 -7.82
CA SER A 565 -16.69 3.73 -7.50
C SER A 565 -15.95 4.26 -8.72
N TYR A 566 -16.06 3.57 -9.86
CA TYR A 566 -15.35 3.95 -11.09
C TYR A 566 -15.86 5.28 -11.67
N THR A 567 -17.17 5.51 -11.63
CA THR A 567 -17.79 6.75 -12.15
C THR A 567 -17.43 7.95 -11.27
N LEU A 568 -17.42 7.79 -9.95
CA LEU A 568 -17.01 8.83 -9.02
C LEU A 568 -15.55 9.24 -9.22
N GLU A 569 -14.66 8.27 -9.41
CA GLU A 569 -13.27 8.52 -9.78
C GLU A 569 -13.13 9.24 -11.13
N ARG A 570 -13.94 8.86 -12.14
CA ARG A 570 -14.00 9.57 -13.42
C ARG A 570 -14.43 11.02 -13.23
N MET A 571 -15.42 11.28 -12.40
CA MET A 571 -15.88 12.65 -12.12
C MET A 571 -14.81 13.49 -11.44
N ILE A 572 -14.03 12.94 -10.50
CA ILE A 572 -12.85 13.63 -9.94
C ILE A 572 -11.86 13.97 -11.06
N ASN A 573 -11.54 13.03 -11.94
CA ASN A 573 -10.62 13.27 -13.06
C ASN A 573 -11.10 14.38 -14.00
N LEU A 574 -12.37 14.38 -14.38
CA LEU A 574 -12.97 15.44 -15.21
C LEU A 574 -12.90 16.80 -14.50
N ARG A 575 -13.19 16.83 -13.19
CA ARG A 575 -13.06 18.02 -12.34
C ARG A 575 -11.63 18.56 -12.32
N GLU A 576 -10.62 17.69 -12.36
CA GLU A 576 -9.20 18.08 -12.43
C GLU A 576 -8.70 18.36 -13.87
N GLY A 577 -9.55 18.22 -14.89
CA GLY A 577 -9.22 18.50 -16.29
C GLY A 577 -8.61 17.34 -17.09
N LEU A 578 -8.74 16.11 -16.59
CA LEU A 578 -8.45 14.89 -17.36
C LEU A 578 -9.70 14.49 -18.15
N LEU A 579 -9.85 15.10 -19.32
CA LEU A 579 -10.97 14.92 -20.24
C LEU A 579 -10.78 13.71 -21.16
N GLY A 580 -11.75 13.44 -22.06
CA GLY A 580 -11.71 12.32 -23.00
C GLY A 580 -10.44 12.25 -23.85
N GLU A 581 -9.84 13.39 -24.21
CA GLU A 581 -8.55 13.43 -24.93
C GLU A 581 -7.38 12.80 -24.16
N THR A 582 -7.50 12.61 -22.85
CA THR A 582 -6.49 11.95 -22.03
C THR A 582 -6.66 10.43 -21.94
N ASP A 583 -7.74 9.89 -22.50
CA ASP A 583 -7.96 8.45 -22.67
C ASP A 583 -7.22 7.94 -23.91
N ALA A 584 -5.89 8.05 -23.90
CA ALA A 584 -5.01 7.81 -25.04
C ALA A 584 -3.89 6.80 -24.72
N LEU A 585 -3.21 6.35 -25.78
CA LEU A 585 -1.99 5.53 -25.71
C LEU A 585 -0.88 6.19 -26.55
N PRO A 586 0.40 5.93 -26.25
CA PRO A 586 1.52 6.34 -27.09
C PRO A 586 1.39 5.80 -28.52
N PRO A 587 1.81 6.55 -29.56
CA PRO A 587 1.69 6.16 -30.97
C PRO A 587 2.26 4.77 -31.30
N ARG A 588 3.35 4.36 -30.64
CA ARG A 588 3.94 3.01 -30.77
C ARG A 588 2.91 1.89 -30.58
N LEU A 589 1.90 2.10 -29.74
CA LEU A 589 0.92 1.08 -29.40
C LEU A 589 -0.30 1.09 -30.33
N THR A 590 -0.59 2.21 -30.98
CA THR A 590 -1.76 2.37 -31.87
C THR A 590 -1.41 2.30 -33.35
N ASP A 591 -0.20 2.71 -33.72
CA ASP A 591 0.18 2.98 -35.11
C ASP A 591 1.21 1.96 -35.62
N GLU A 592 2.17 1.56 -34.76
CA GLU A 592 3.19 0.56 -35.11
C GLU A 592 2.70 -0.87 -34.89
N LEU A 593 2.97 -1.76 -35.86
CA LEU A 593 2.73 -3.19 -35.70
C LEU A 593 3.78 -3.80 -34.78
N GLN A 594 3.34 -4.53 -33.75
CA GLN A 594 4.25 -5.35 -32.94
C GLN A 594 4.85 -6.49 -33.76
N ARG A 595 4.06 -7.07 -34.67
CA ARG A 595 4.44 -8.20 -35.52
C ARG A 595 4.24 -7.80 -36.98
N PRO A 596 5.30 -7.66 -37.78
CA PRO A 596 5.19 -7.21 -39.18
C PRO A 596 4.22 -8.03 -40.03
N ASN A 597 4.11 -9.34 -39.77
CA ASN A 597 3.25 -10.26 -40.52
C ASN A 597 1.82 -10.40 -39.96
N GLU A 598 1.44 -9.65 -38.92
CA GLU A 598 0.09 -9.63 -38.36
C GLU A 598 -0.43 -8.19 -38.35
N PRO A 599 -1.31 -7.79 -39.29
CA PRO A 599 -1.78 -6.41 -39.42
C PRO A 599 -2.69 -5.96 -38.26
N ARG A 600 -3.20 -6.89 -37.44
CA ARG A 600 -3.99 -6.59 -36.24
C ARG A 600 -3.12 -6.42 -34.98
N SER A 601 -1.80 -6.53 -35.08
CA SER A 601 -0.87 -6.45 -33.94
C SER A 601 -0.61 -5.01 -33.47
N ARG A 602 -1.68 -4.22 -33.34
CA ARG A 602 -1.71 -2.86 -32.79
C ARG A 602 -3.02 -2.67 -32.05
N VAL A 603 -3.11 -1.70 -31.13
CA VAL A 603 -4.35 -1.44 -30.39
C VAL A 603 -5.29 -0.57 -31.24
N PRO A 604 -6.47 -1.06 -31.68
CA PRO A 604 -7.44 -0.28 -32.46
C PRO A 604 -8.26 0.64 -31.52
N LEU A 605 -7.59 1.56 -30.81
CA LEU A 605 -8.21 2.39 -29.79
C LEU A 605 -9.32 3.29 -30.34
N ALA A 606 -9.12 3.85 -31.54
CA ALA A 606 -10.11 4.71 -32.21
C ALA A 606 -11.45 3.98 -32.49
N GLU A 607 -11.42 2.66 -32.69
CA GLU A 607 -12.62 1.84 -32.85
C GLU A 607 -13.26 1.51 -31.49
N MET A 608 -12.44 1.16 -30.50
CA MET A 608 -12.92 0.66 -29.21
C MET A 608 -13.41 1.75 -28.24
N LEU A 609 -12.77 2.92 -28.24
CA LEU A 609 -13.04 3.98 -27.26
C LEU A 609 -14.47 4.55 -27.33
N PRO A 610 -15.02 4.86 -28.52
CA PRO A 610 -16.42 5.32 -28.61
C PRO A 610 -17.41 4.28 -28.09
N VAL A 611 -17.18 3.00 -28.39
CA VAL A 611 -18.01 1.89 -27.91
C VAL A 611 -17.89 1.75 -26.39
N TYR A 612 -16.69 1.93 -25.83
CA TYR A 612 -16.47 1.93 -24.38
C TYR A 612 -17.31 3.01 -23.69
N TYR A 613 -17.30 4.26 -24.19
CA TYR A 613 -18.12 5.34 -23.63
C TYR A 613 -19.61 5.02 -23.69
N GLN A 614 -20.09 4.48 -24.81
CA GLN A 614 -21.48 4.05 -24.92
C GLN A 614 -21.85 2.96 -23.90
N VAL A 615 -21.00 1.95 -23.70
CA VAL A 615 -21.25 0.89 -22.70
C VAL A 615 -21.20 1.43 -21.27
N ARG A 616 -20.32 2.40 -21.01
CA ARG A 616 -20.23 3.12 -19.75
C ARG A 616 -21.40 4.06 -19.48
N ASP A 617 -22.28 4.29 -20.46
CA ASP A 617 -23.32 5.34 -20.42
C ASP A 617 -22.73 6.75 -20.22
N TRP A 618 -21.64 7.01 -20.93
CA TRP A 618 -20.99 8.31 -21.05
C TRP A 618 -21.24 8.88 -22.45
N ASP A 619 -21.14 10.20 -22.59
CA ASP A 619 -21.21 10.84 -23.90
C ASP A 619 -19.90 10.69 -24.71
N ALA A 620 -19.88 11.22 -25.93
CA ALA A 620 -18.73 11.13 -26.82
C ALA A 620 -17.47 11.83 -26.29
N ALA A 621 -17.61 12.76 -25.34
CA ALA A 621 -16.48 13.41 -24.66
C ALA A 621 -16.01 12.60 -23.43
N GLY A 622 -16.62 11.44 -23.18
CA GLY A 622 -16.32 10.58 -22.03
C GLY A 622 -16.83 11.16 -20.71
N VAL A 623 -17.90 11.95 -20.73
CA VAL A 623 -18.54 12.51 -19.52
C VAL A 623 -19.76 11.65 -19.14
N PRO A 624 -19.85 11.15 -17.89
CA PRO A 624 -21.00 10.41 -17.38
C PRO A 624 -22.34 11.12 -17.62
N THR A 625 -23.32 10.44 -18.23
CA THR A 625 -24.64 11.04 -18.49
C THR A 625 -25.41 11.30 -17.19
N ARG A 626 -26.36 12.25 -17.22
CA ARG A 626 -27.23 12.53 -16.07
C ARG A 626 -27.99 11.27 -15.62
N ARG A 627 -28.47 10.48 -16.58
CA ARG A 627 -29.15 9.20 -16.33
C ARG A 627 -28.28 8.24 -15.51
N LEU A 628 -27.00 8.09 -15.86
CA LEU A 628 -26.07 7.25 -15.10
C LEU A 628 -25.85 7.79 -13.69
N LEU A 629 -25.62 9.09 -13.56
CA LEU A 629 -25.38 9.72 -12.27
C LEU A 629 -26.57 9.54 -11.33
N ASP A 630 -27.80 9.73 -11.81
CA ASP A 630 -29.01 9.51 -11.02
C ASP A 630 -29.18 8.03 -10.66
N LYS A 631 -28.93 7.10 -11.61
CA LYS A 631 -28.94 5.64 -11.36
C LYS A 631 -27.99 5.22 -10.22
N LEU A 632 -26.85 5.88 -10.11
CA LEU A 632 -25.79 5.52 -9.17
C LEU A 632 -25.81 6.34 -7.87
N ASP A 633 -26.86 7.12 -7.60
CA ASP A 633 -26.94 8.03 -6.44
C ASP A 633 -25.81 9.08 -6.42
N LEU A 634 -25.40 9.55 -7.60
CA LEU A 634 -24.37 10.58 -7.83
C LEU A 634 -24.95 11.84 -8.51
N GLY A 635 -26.26 12.06 -8.41
CA GLY A 635 -26.95 13.19 -9.05
C GLY A 635 -26.44 14.57 -8.59
N ASP A 636 -25.82 14.65 -7.41
CA ASP A 636 -25.14 15.84 -6.89
C ASP A 636 -23.88 16.21 -7.69
N LEU A 637 -23.35 15.30 -8.53
CA LEU A 637 -22.19 15.56 -9.40
C LEU A 637 -22.60 16.09 -10.78
N ALA A 638 -23.90 16.13 -11.08
CA ALA A 638 -24.40 16.45 -12.42
C ALA A 638 -24.01 17.84 -12.90
N GLU A 639 -24.00 18.83 -12.00
CA GLU A 639 -23.63 20.21 -12.35
C GLU A 639 -22.20 20.28 -12.91
N VAL A 640 -21.25 19.56 -12.28
CA VAL A 640 -19.87 19.49 -12.78
C VAL A 640 -19.81 18.78 -14.13
N ALA A 641 -20.61 17.72 -14.33
CA ALA A 641 -20.69 17.05 -15.63
C ALA A 641 -21.18 18.00 -16.73
N ASP A 642 -22.22 18.79 -16.45
CA ASP A 642 -22.77 19.76 -17.39
C ASP A 642 -21.81 20.93 -17.64
N GLU A 643 -21.07 21.39 -16.63
CA GLU A 643 -20.00 22.37 -16.82
C GLU A 643 -18.88 21.85 -17.73
N VAL A 644 -18.46 20.59 -17.55
CA VAL A 644 -17.42 19.98 -18.38
C VAL A 644 -17.86 19.91 -19.84
N ARG A 645 -19.13 19.57 -20.11
CA ARG A 645 -19.71 19.56 -21.46
C ARG A 645 -19.78 20.96 -22.07
N GLY A 646 -20.32 21.92 -21.31
CA GLY A 646 -20.60 23.26 -21.83
C GLY A 646 -19.36 24.15 -21.90
N ARG A 647 -18.34 23.89 -21.07
CA ARG A 647 -17.13 24.75 -20.93
C ARG A 647 -15.84 23.92 -20.75
N PRO A 648 -15.49 23.01 -21.67
CA PRO A 648 -14.30 22.15 -21.52
C PRO A 648 -12.99 22.95 -21.41
N GLU A 649 -12.89 24.13 -22.04
CA GLU A 649 -11.70 24.99 -21.94
C GLU A 649 -11.39 25.46 -20.52
N LYS A 650 -12.41 25.61 -19.65
CA LYS A 650 -12.22 25.93 -18.22
C LYS A 650 -11.36 24.85 -17.54
N PHE A 651 -11.65 23.59 -17.83
CA PHE A 651 -10.97 22.44 -17.24
C PHE A 651 -9.60 22.19 -17.87
N ARG A 652 -9.45 22.45 -19.18
CA ARG A 652 -8.14 22.46 -19.85
C ARG A 652 -7.22 23.53 -19.28
N ALA A 653 -7.74 24.74 -19.07
CA ALA A 653 -7.00 25.84 -18.45
C ALA A 653 -6.57 25.48 -17.02
N ARG A 654 -7.45 24.85 -16.23
CA ARG A 654 -7.10 24.31 -14.90
C ARG A 654 -5.95 23.32 -14.97
N ARG A 655 -5.97 22.37 -15.91
CA ARG A 655 -4.88 21.39 -16.08
C ARG A 655 -3.57 22.06 -16.52
N ARG A 656 -3.62 23.06 -17.41
CA ARG A 656 -2.43 23.85 -17.80
C ARG A 656 -1.85 24.59 -16.59
N ALA A 657 -2.68 25.31 -15.85
CA ALA A 657 -2.26 26.02 -14.64
C ALA A 657 -1.66 25.09 -13.58
N LEU A 658 -2.18 23.87 -13.42
CA LEU A 658 -1.58 22.85 -12.58
C LEU A 658 -0.17 22.50 -13.06
N ARG A 659 0.01 22.18 -14.35
CA ARG A 659 1.31 21.82 -14.95
C ARG A 659 2.34 22.94 -14.81
N GLU A 660 1.94 24.19 -14.99
CA GLU A 660 2.81 25.38 -14.89
C GLU A 660 3.35 25.58 -13.46
N ARG A 661 2.58 25.22 -12.44
CA ARG A 661 2.96 25.37 -11.02
C ARG A 661 3.70 24.17 -10.45
N GLU A 662 3.69 23.01 -11.12
CA GLU A 662 4.31 21.78 -10.61
C GLU A 662 5.79 21.98 -10.23
N ALA A 663 6.56 22.70 -11.06
CA ALA A 663 7.99 22.91 -10.84
C ALA A 663 8.26 23.81 -9.63
N GLU A 664 7.46 24.86 -9.44
CA GLU A 664 7.55 25.78 -8.29
C GLU A 664 7.24 25.04 -6.98
N VAL A 665 6.11 24.32 -6.94
CA VAL A 665 5.67 23.59 -5.75
C VAL A 665 6.66 22.48 -5.40
N LEU A 666 7.14 21.73 -6.40
CA LEU A 666 8.17 20.71 -6.20
C LEU A 666 9.48 21.34 -5.69
N GLY A 667 9.92 22.46 -6.26
CA GLY A 667 11.12 23.17 -5.84
C GLY A 667 11.07 23.60 -4.37
N ALA A 668 9.96 24.21 -3.94
CA ALA A 668 9.75 24.60 -2.55
C ALA A 668 9.73 23.39 -1.60
N ALA A 669 9.04 22.32 -1.98
CA ALA A 669 8.97 21.12 -1.17
C ALA A 669 10.32 20.38 -1.07
N LEU A 670 11.11 20.36 -2.16
CA LEU A 670 12.47 19.80 -2.18
C LEU A 670 13.46 20.61 -1.34
N ALA A 671 13.35 21.94 -1.31
CA ALA A 671 14.20 22.78 -0.47
C ALA A 671 14.06 22.38 1.01
N SER A 672 12.82 22.22 1.48
CA SER A 672 12.56 21.74 2.84
C SER A 672 13.04 20.31 3.07
N ALA A 673 12.86 19.41 2.10
CA ALA A 673 13.36 18.04 2.19
C ALA A 673 14.89 17.97 2.35
N ARG A 674 15.62 18.77 1.56
CA ARG A 674 17.09 18.87 1.62
C ARG A 674 17.56 19.41 2.97
N GLU A 675 16.93 20.46 3.47
CA GLU A 675 17.23 21.01 4.80
C GLU A 675 17.11 19.93 5.89
N TRP A 676 16.02 19.16 5.88
CA TRP A 676 15.83 18.07 6.84
C TRP A 676 16.82 16.92 6.66
N ALA A 677 17.17 16.57 5.42
CA ALA A 677 18.17 15.55 5.15
C ALA A 677 19.55 15.95 5.70
N GLU A 678 19.98 17.19 5.46
CA GLU A 678 21.25 17.73 5.96
C GLU A 678 21.29 17.80 7.49
N ARG A 679 20.20 18.24 8.12
CA ARG A 679 20.09 18.28 9.59
C ARG A 679 20.08 16.87 10.17
N ALA A 680 19.37 15.92 9.56
CA ALA A 680 19.39 14.53 9.98
C ALA A 680 20.79 13.93 9.91
N ALA A 681 21.56 14.21 8.85
CA ALA A 681 22.94 13.73 8.75
C ALA A 681 23.83 14.20 9.92
N ARG A 682 23.56 15.38 10.52
CA ARG A 682 24.34 15.94 11.63
C ARG A 682 23.81 15.61 13.02
N GLU A 683 22.49 15.52 13.17
CA GLU A 683 21.83 15.55 14.49
C GLU A 683 21.07 14.25 14.85
N ARG A 684 21.00 13.27 13.96
CA ARG A 684 20.16 12.07 14.13
C ARG A 684 20.37 11.36 15.45
N ASP A 685 21.62 11.13 15.85
CA ASP A 685 21.92 10.42 17.11
C ASP A 685 21.43 11.19 18.32
N ARG A 686 21.62 12.52 18.33
CA ARG A 686 21.10 13.39 19.39
C ARG A 686 19.56 13.34 19.44
N TRP A 687 18.89 13.48 18.29
CA TRP A 687 17.43 13.39 18.25
C TRP A 687 16.90 12.00 18.65
N ARG A 688 17.66 10.94 18.37
CA ARG A 688 17.34 9.58 18.80
C ARG A 688 17.42 9.47 20.32
N GLU A 689 18.48 9.99 20.93
CA GLU A 689 18.62 10.07 22.39
C GLU A 689 17.48 10.88 23.02
N GLU A 690 17.15 12.05 22.47
CA GLU A 690 16.01 12.88 22.89
C GLU A 690 14.67 12.12 22.81
N ALA A 691 14.39 11.47 21.68
CA ALA A 691 13.15 10.72 21.47
C ALA A 691 13.03 9.52 22.42
N LEU A 692 14.13 8.78 22.64
CA LEU A 692 14.17 7.67 23.59
C LEU A 692 13.95 8.17 25.02
N ARG A 693 14.57 9.30 25.41
CA ARG A 693 14.39 9.90 26.73
C ARG A 693 12.94 10.35 26.95
N ALA A 694 12.32 11.02 25.97
CA ALA A 694 10.92 11.44 26.07
C ALA A 694 9.98 10.24 26.26
N CYS A 695 10.17 9.18 25.47
CA CYS A 695 9.41 7.92 25.62
C CYS A 695 9.63 7.29 27.00
N ALA A 696 10.88 7.29 27.49
CA ALA A 696 11.23 6.77 28.81
C ALA A 696 10.62 7.61 29.95
N ALA A 697 10.54 8.93 29.80
CA ALA A 697 9.91 9.84 30.77
C ALA A 697 8.40 9.57 30.88
N GLU A 698 7.70 9.48 29.75
CA GLU A 698 6.27 9.09 29.73
C GLU A 698 6.06 7.71 30.38
N TRP A 699 6.92 6.75 30.04
CA TRP A 699 6.87 5.41 30.61
C TRP A 699 7.11 5.43 32.12
N ALA A 700 8.11 6.18 32.57
CA ALA A 700 8.47 6.30 33.98
C ALA A 700 7.36 6.95 34.82
N ALA A 701 6.71 7.99 34.28
CA ALA A 701 5.55 8.60 34.93
C ALA A 701 4.43 7.57 35.18
N ARG A 702 4.24 6.60 34.27
CA ARG A 702 3.24 5.54 34.41
C ARG A 702 3.66 4.44 35.39
N VAL A 703 4.90 3.96 35.34
CA VAL A 703 5.31 2.77 36.10
C VAL A 703 5.77 3.05 37.54
N ARG A 704 6.23 4.27 37.85
CA ARG A 704 6.76 4.58 39.21
C ARG A 704 5.72 4.44 40.32
N ARG A 705 4.44 4.61 39.99
CA ARG A 705 3.27 4.52 40.88
C ARG A 705 2.50 3.21 40.72
N ALA A 706 3.12 2.20 40.11
CA ALA A 706 2.44 0.95 39.80
C ALA A 706 3.29 -0.30 40.10
N SER A 707 2.60 -1.34 40.54
CA SER A 707 3.03 -2.72 40.48
C SER A 707 2.35 -3.41 39.29
N PHE A 708 2.66 -4.68 39.07
CA PHE A 708 2.16 -5.45 37.93
C PHE A 708 1.58 -6.78 38.39
N ALA A 709 0.38 -7.10 37.90
CA ALA A 709 -0.26 -8.38 38.13
C ALA A 709 -0.67 -9.02 36.80
N ILE A 710 -0.69 -10.35 36.76
CA ILE A 710 -1.26 -11.10 35.64
C ILE A 710 -2.73 -11.38 35.96
N ASP A 711 -3.61 -10.82 35.14
CA ASP A 711 -5.01 -11.24 35.07
C ASP A 711 -5.06 -12.66 34.50
N PRO A 712 -5.49 -13.65 35.31
CA PRO A 712 -5.54 -15.02 34.86
C PRO A 712 -6.47 -15.14 33.66
N ASP A 713 -7.69 -14.60 33.69
CA ASP A 713 -8.72 -14.80 32.67
C ASP A 713 -8.31 -14.29 31.30
N ARG A 714 -7.50 -13.23 31.29
CA ARG A 714 -6.95 -12.63 30.08
C ARG A 714 -5.67 -13.29 29.57
N CYS A 715 -4.91 -13.97 30.44
CA CYS A 715 -3.63 -14.57 30.07
C CYS A 715 -3.80 -15.81 29.16
N ARG A 716 -3.27 -15.73 27.94
CA ARG A 716 -3.29 -16.83 26.94
C ARG A 716 -1.99 -17.63 26.85
N ARG A 717 -1.17 -17.62 27.90
CA ARG A 717 0.01 -18.51 28.04
C ARG A 717 1.05 -18.39 26.91
N CYS A 718 1.25 -17.18 26.38
CA CYS A 718 2.18 -16.95 25.26
C CYS A 718 3.67 -16.83 25.67
N GLY A 719 3.98 -16.64 26.95
CA GLY A 719 5.35 -16.52 27.45
C GLY A 719 6.08 -15.20 27.14
N LEU A 720 5.50 -14.29 26.34
CA LEU A 720 6.15 -13.03 25.94
C LEU A 720 6.62 -12.18 27.12
N CYS A 721 5.77 -12.03 28.15
CA CYS A 721 6.13 -11.26 29.33
C CYS A 721 7.32 -11.88 30.09
N ALA A 722 7.40 -13.22 30.13
CA ALA A 722 8.50 -13.92 30.80
C ALA A 722 9.82 -13.76 30.04
N GLY A 723 9.79 -13.87 28.71
CA GLY A 723 10.99 -13.68 27.88
C GLY A 723 11.58 -12.26 27.96
N GLU A 724 10.75 -11.27 28.26
CA GLU A 724 11.15 -9.86 28.35
C GLU A 724 11.48 -9.41 29.78
N CYS A 725 11.36 -10.29 30.76
CA CYS A 725 11.63 -9.97 32.15
C CYS A 725 13.16 -9.90 32.39
N PRO A 726 13.74 -8.72 32.69
CA PRO A 726 15.20 -8.56 32.77
C PRO A 726 15.83 -9.20 34.03
N VAL A 727 14.99 -9.68 34.96
CA VAL A 727 15.38 -10.22 36.27
C VAL A 727 14.76 -11.58 36.56
N GLY A 728 14.08 -12.18 35.58
CA GLY A 728 13.45 -13.51 35.75
C GLY A 728 12.35 -13.55 36.82
N ALA A 729 11.67 -12.43 37.08
CA ALA A 729 10.58 -12.34 38.05
C ALA A 729 9.26 -12.98 37.56
N ILE A 730 9.22 -13.56 36.36
CA ILE A 730 7.98 -14.11 35.79
C ILE A 730 8.16 -15.59 35.56
N ALA A 731 7.40 -16.41 36.28
CA ALA A 731 7.31 -17.83 36.04
C ALA A 731 6.29 -18.11 34.92
N TRP A 732 6.67 -18.93 33.95
CA TRP A 732 5.78 -19.33 32.85
C TRP A 732 6.15 -20.72 32.32
N ARG A 733 5.12 -21.51 32.02
CA ARG A 733 5.20 -22.76 31.25
C ARG A 733 4.14 -22.74 30.16
N ARG A 734 4.34 -23.47 29.06
CA ARG A 734 3.36 -23.54 27.94
C ARG A 734 1.94 -23.93 28.38
N THR A 735 1.83 -24.77 29.39
CA THR A 735 0.57 -25.27 29.94
C THR A 735 -0.04 -24.35 31.00
N GLU A 736 0.74 -23.42 31.56
CA GLU A 736 0.37 -22.63 32.73
C GLU A 736 0.24 -21.13 32.40
N ARG A 737 -0.53 -20.41 33.23
CA ARG A 737 -0.59 -18.95 33.12
C ARG A 737 0.68 -18.35 33.72
N ALA A 738 1.13 -17.23 33.16
CA ALA A 738 2.27 -16.52 33.73
C ALA A 738 1.92 -15.98 35.13
N THR A 739 2.88 -15.99 36.04
CA THR A 739 2.77 -15.36 37.37
C THR A 739 3.98 -14.46 37.60
N ILE A 740 3.76 -13.34 38.29
CA ILE A 740 4.84 -12.39 38.63
C ILE A 740 5.19 -12.60 40.11
N ASP A 741 6.46 -12.88 40.38
CA ASP A 741 7.05 -12.89 41.72
C ASP A 741 7.32 -11.43 42.15
N PRO A 742 6.54 -10.89 43.11
CA PRO A 742 6.67 -9.50 43.53
C PRO A 742 8.01 -9.21 44.21
N ALA A 743 8.64 -10.21 44.85
CA ALA A 743 9.91 -10.04 45.54
C ALA A 743 11.08 -9.84 44.56
N LYS A 744 10.99 -10.43 43.36
CA LYS A 744 11.99 -10.26 42.29
C LYS A 744 11.67 -9.10 41.35
N CYS A 745 10.44 -8.63 41.33
CA CYS A 745 9.98 -7.64 40.35
C CYS A 745 10.59 -6.25 40.60
N ILE A 746 11.42 -5.79 39.66
CA ILE A 746 12.02 -4.45 39.70
C ILE A 746 11.08 -3.32 39.24
N ARG A 747 9.80 -3.62 38.95
CA ARG A 747 8.76 -2.69 38.51
C ARG A 747 9.11 -1.88 37.25
N CYS A 748 9.90 -2.45 36.33
CA CYS A 748 10.23 -1.80 35.05
C CYS A 748 9.06 -1.76 34.04
N GLY A 749 8.03 -2.58 34.26
CA GLY A 749 6.84 -2.67 33.43
C GLY A 749 7.01 -3.28 32.03
N ARG A 750 8.20 -3.77 31.66
CA ARG A 750 8.40 -4.42 30.33
C ARG A 750 7.36 -5.47 30.00
N CYS A 751 6.95 -6.27 30.99
CA CYS A 751 5.89 -7.25 30.85
C CYS A 751 4.57 -6.63 30.37
N ALA A 752 4.20 -5.45 30.88
CA ALA A 752 3.01 -4.71 30.43
C ALA A 752 3.17 -4.19 29.01
N ALA A 753 4.35 -3.65 28.66
CA ALA A 753 4.63 -3.13 27.32
C ALA A 753 4.55 -4.21 26.23
N VAL A 754 4.94 -5.45 26.54
CA VAL A 754 4.93 -6.56 25.55
C VAL A 754 3.66 -7.41 25.61
N CYS A 755 2.87 -7.26 26.67
CA CYS A 755 1.59 -7.94 26.80
C CYS A 755 0.70 -7.52 25.61
N PRO A 756 0.22 -8.48 24.79
CA PRO A 756 -0.62 -8.15 23.65
C PRO A 756 -1.85 -7.34 24.09
N PRO A 757 -2.19 -6.19 23.45
CA PRO A 757 -3.33 -5.37 23.85
C PRO A 757 -4.68 -6.09 23.84
N HIS A 758 -4.82 -7.13 23.01
CA HIS A 758 -6.02 -7.96 22.96
C HIS A 758 -6.09 -9.04 24.06
N PHE A 759 -4.98 -9.28 24.76
CA PHE A 759 -4.99 -10.01 26.03
C PHE A 759 -5.15 -8.99 27.14
N ASP A 760 -4.32 -7.96 27.16
CA ASP A 760 -4.25 -6.96 28.24
C ASP A 760 -4.22 -7.67 29.61
N ALA A 761 -3.40 -8.72 29.67
CA ALA A 761 -3.34 -9.61 30.81
C ALA A 761 -2.38 -9.10 31.89
N VAL A 762 -1.43 -8.22 31.55
CA VAL A 762 -0.55 -7.60 32.55
C VAL A 762 -1.16 -6.26 32.91
N ARG A 763 -1.71 -6.14 34.11
CA ARG A 763 -2.37 -4.92 34.59
C ARG A 763 -1.47 -4.11 35.49
N PHE A 764 -1.61 -2.79 35.42
CA PHE A 764 -1.04 -1.86 36.38
C PHE A 764 -1.88 -1.93 37.66
N VAL A 765 -1.22 -2.18 38.79
CA VAL A 765 -1.86 -2.19 40.11
C VAL A 765 -1.31 -1.00 40.90
N PRO A 766 -2.15 -0.10 41.43
CA PRO A 766 -1.67 0.99 42.29
C PRO A 766 -0.87 0.44 43.46
N VAL A 767 0.20 1.15 43.84
CA VAL A 767 0.97 0.81 45.04
C VAL A 767 0.65 1.78 46.18
N PRO A 768 0.73 1.33 47.45
CA PRO A 768 0.68 2.21 48.60
C PRO A 768 1.69 3.37 48.52
N ALA A 769 1.42 4.47 49.22
CA ALA A 769 2.24 5.68 49.14
C ALA A 769 3.70 5.46 49.62
N ASP A 770 3.91 4.56 50.59
CA ASP A 770 5.22 4.13 51.10
C ASP A 770 6.02 3.29 50.10
N GLU A 771 5.35 2.75 49.08
CA GLU A 771 5.93 2.00 47.97
C GLU A 771 6.08 2.82 46.67
N ASP A 772 5.63 4.07 46.67
CA ASP A 772 5.72 4.98 45.52
C ASP A 772 7.20 5.31 45.23
N ARG A 773 7.62 5.02 43.99
CA ARG A 773 8.97 5.32 43.52
C ARG A 773 9.06 6.62 42.72
N SER A 774 7.99 7.42 42.68
CA SER A 774 7.89 8.66 41.89
C SER A 774 9.02 9.65 42.19
N ARG A 775 9.47 9.68 43.45
CA ARG A 775 10.55 10.55 43.93
C ARG A 775 11.91 9.87 44.00
N VAL A 776 12.01 8.59 43.69
CA VAL A 776 13.28 7.85 43.74
C VAL A 776 13.98 7.96 42.40
N ALA A 777 15.27 8.27 42.42
CA ALA A 777 16.12 8.26 41.24
C ALA A 777 17.55 7.79 41.61
N PHE A 778 18.36 7.61 40.58
CA PHE A 778 19.76 7.22 40.71
C PHE A 778 20.64 8.22 39.96
N ARG A 779 21.85 8.45 40.45
CA ARG A 779 22.87 9.29 39.79
C ARG A 779 24.22 8.60 39.78
N VAL A 780 25.08 9.00 38.84
CA VAL A 780 26.45 8.49 38.75
C VAL A 780 27.38 9.41 39.54
N LEU A 781 28.22 8.84 40.39
CA LEU A 781 29.26 9.53 41.14
C LEU A 781 30.51 9.68 40.25
N PRO A 782 30.88 10.90 39.83
CA PRO A 782 31.96 11.11 38.84
C PRO A 782 33.33 10.59 39.30
N ASP A 783 33.61 10.72 40.60
CA ASP A 783 34.85 10.30 41.28
C ASP A 783 35.04 8.78 41.33
N LYS A 784 33.96 8.02 41.14
CA LYS A 784 33.96 6.55 41.25
C LYS A 784 33.73 5.83 39.92
N CYS A 785 33.35 6.55 38.87
CA CYS A 785 32.92 5.93 37.63
C CYS A 785 34.07 5.73 36.62
N GLU A 786 34.37 4.47 36.31
CA GLU A 786 35.32 4.10 35.24
C GLU A 786 34.77 4.23 33.81
N LYS A 787 33.64 4.94 33.62
CA LYS A 787 33.10 5.25 32.29
C LYS A 787 32.88 4.00 31.40
N CYS A 788 32.59 2.85 32.00
CA CYS A 788 32.52 1.56 31.31
C CYS A 788 31.19 1.33 30.55
N GLY A 789 30.14 2.10 30.85
CA GLY A 789 28.82 2.00 30.21
C GLY A 789 27.97 0.77 30.59
N LEU A 790 28.34 0.00 31.61
CA LEU A 790 27.57 -1.18 32.03
C LEU A 790 26.16 -0.84 32.49
N CYS A 791 25.99 0.25 33.23
CA CYS A 791 24.69 0.74 33.69
C CYS A 791 23.76 1.05 32.50
N PHE A 792 24.28 1.71 31.46
CA PHE A 792 23.57 1.99 30.21
C PHE A 792 23.16 0.70 29.49
N ARG A 793 24.12 -0.21 29.23
CA ARG A 793 23.87 -1.46 28.48
C ARG A 793 22.89 -2.42 29.16
N LYS A 794 22.76 -2.35 30.49
CA LYS A 794 21.86 -3.21 31.26
C LYS A 794 20.61 -2.48 31.76
N CYS A 795 20.42 -1.20 31.39
CA CYS A 795 19.22 -0.47 31.73
C CYS A 795 18.01 -1.12 31.07
N PRO A 796 16.94 -1.49 31.82
CA PRO A 796 15.76 -2.08 31.22
C PRO A 796 14.90 -1.05 30.47
N VAL A 797 15.18 0.25 30.58
CA VAL A 797 14.39 1.33 29.96
C VAL A 797 15.29 2.11 29.00
N PRO A 798 15.19 1.86 27.69
CA PRO A 798 15.92 2.64 26.68
C PRO A 798 15.63 4.13 26.84
N GLY A 799 16.66 4.97 26.83
CA GLY A 799 16.53 6.43 27.03
C GLY A 799 16.61 6.91 28.48
N ALA A 800 16.53 6.02 29.48
CA ALA A 800 16.68 6.42 30.89
C ALA A 800 18.14 6.69 31.31
N ILE A 801 19.10 6.20 30.52
CA ILE A 801 20.54 6.46 30.70
C ILE A 801 21.10 6.83 29.33
N SER A 802 21.96 7.84 29.27
CA SER A 802 22.82 8.15 28.11
C SER A 802 24.28 7.86 28.47
N TRP A 803 25.06 7.40 27.49
CA TRP A 803 26.48 7.10 27.67
C TRP A 803 27.19 7.02 26.33
N ARG A 804 28.39 7.61 26.24
CA ARG A 804 29.33 7.43 25.13
C ARG A 804 30.63 6.82 25.62
N LYS A 805 31.33 6.12 24.73
CA LYS A 805 32.58 5.43 25.09
C LYS A 805 33.60 6.45 25.61
N GLY A 806 34.07 6.24 26.85
CA GLY A 806 35.04 7.14 27.50
C GLY A 806 34.42 8.34 28.22
N GLU A 807 33.09 8.46 28.25
CA GLU A 807 32.34 9.50 28.96
C GLU A 807 31.62 8.97 30.20
N LEU A 808 31.26 9.88 31.11
CA LEU A 808 30.44 9.55 32.27
C LEU A 808 29.02 9.19 31.82
N ALA A 809 28.45 8.11 32.35
CA ALA A 809 27.04 7.82 32.10
C ALA A 809 26.15 8.84 32.81
N VAL A 810 25.07 9.27 32.18
CA VAL A 810 24.08 10.17 32.77
C VAL A 810 22.78 9.41 32.95
N ILE A 811 22.32 9.27 34.19
CA ILE A 811 20.99 8.74 34.49
C ILE A 811 20.02 9.91 34.48
N HIS A 812 19.08 9.90 33.54
CA HIS A 812 18.04 10.91 33.43
C HIS A 812 16.98 10.64 34.49
N ASP A 813 16.86 11.54 35.45
CA ASP A 813 15.95 11.37 36.57
C ASP A 813 14.50 11.32 36.09
N ASP A 814 14.04 12.25 35.26
CA ASP A 814 12.73 12.27 34.60
C ASP A 814 12.35 10.95 33.90
N ALA A 815 13.32 10.25 33.32
CA ALA A 815 13.14 8.96 32.63
C ALA A 815 13.45 7.70 33.47
N CYS A 816 14.04 7.84 34.66
CA CYS A 816 14.46 6.72 35.49
C CYS A 816 13.24 6.04 36.15
N VAL A 817 12.94 4.78 35.84
CA VAL A 817 11.85 4.03 36.51
C VAL A 817 12.17 3.58 37.94
N ALA A 818 13.27 4.05 38.52
CA ALA A 818 13.69 3.72 39.88
C ALA A 818 13.83 2.20 40.17
N CYS A 819 14.27 1.43 39.17
CA CYS A 819 14.37 -0.03 39.28
C CYS A 819 15.62 -0.55 39.99
N GLY A 820 16.64 0.28 40.23
CA GLY A 820 17.89 -0.12 40.89
C GLY A 820 18.88 -0.89 40.01
N ARG A 821 18.47 -1.35 38.83
CA ARG A 821 19.29 -2.23 37.97
C ARG A 821 20.68 -1.67 37.65
N CYS A 822 20.79 -0.36 37.43
CA CYS A 822 22.07 0.30 37.17
C CYS A 822 23.08 0.18 38.32
N ARG A 823 22.60 0.24 39.57
CA ARG A 823 23.39 0.02 40.77
C ARG A 823 23.81 -1.45 40.90
N ASP A 824 22.87 -2.37 40.66
CA ASP A 824 23.12 -3.81 40.81
C ASP A 824 24.16 -4.35 39.81
N VAL A 825 24.26 -3.75 38.62
CA VAL A 825 25.27 -4.14 37.61
C VAL A 825 26.57 -3.34 37.71
N CYS A 826 26.60 -2.29 38.52
CA CYS A 826 27.83 -1.52 38.75
C CYS A 826 28.80 -2.40 39.56
N PRO A 827 30.03 -2.66 39.08
CA PRO A 827 30.98 -3.47 39.83
C PRO A 827 31.16 -2.94 41.27
N PRO A 828 31.11 -3.81 42.30
CA PRO A 828 31.16 -3.37 43.70
C PRO A 828 32.40 -2.55 44.04
N LYS A 829 33.55 -2.85 43.41
CA LYS A 829 34.80 -2.12 43.58
C LYS A 829 34.74 -0.64 43.20
N PHE A 830 33.77 -0.25 42.36
CA PHE A 830 33.54 1.14 41.98
C PHE A 830 32.44 1.77 42.83
N GLY A 831 31.30 1.08 42.99
CA GLY A 831 30.16 1.62 43.75
C GLY A 831 29.67 2.99 43.22
N ALA A 832 29.77 3.21 41.91
CA ALA A 832 29.62 4.52 41.29
C ALA A 832 28.16 5.01 41.11
N ILE A 833 27.16 4.26 41.58
CA ILE A 833 25.74 4.59 41.40
C ILE A 833 25.09 4.83 42.77
N GLU A 834 24.63 6.06 42.99
CA GLU A 834 23.98 6.47 44.23
C GLU A 834 22.47 6.58 44.04
N ARG A 835 21.71 6.11 45.04
CA ARG A 835 20.26 6.31 45.13
C ARG A 835 19.99 7.63 45.86
N PHE A 836 19.09 8.46 45.33
CA PHE A 836 18.64 9.68 46.00
C PHE A 836 17.11 9.85 45.91
N VAL A 837 16.58 10.73 46.75
CA VAL A 837 15.15 11.09 46.79
C VAL A 837 15.02 12.55 46.35
N ARG A 838 14.10 12.83 45.42
CA ARG A 838 13.85 14.18 44.90
C ARG A 838 13.21 15.08 45.97
N PRO A 839 13.54 16.38 46.01
CA PRO A 839 12.81 17.37 46.80
C PRO A 839 11.32 17.36 46.48
N ALA A 840 10.47 17.73 47.44
CA ALA A 840 9.05 17.93 47.18
C ALA A 840 8.87 19.30 46.51
N GLY A 841 8.50 19.37 45.23
CA GLY A 841 8.26 20.64 44.53
C GLY A 841 8.48 20.62 43.00
N ASP A 842 9.33 19.74 42.48
CA ASP A 842 9.71 19.73 41.04
C ASP A 842 9.06 18.57 40.26
N ALA A 843 7.72 18.46 40.32
CA ALA A 843 6.96 17.42 39.61
C ALA A 843 6.16 17.98 38.43
#